data_AF-A0A1A5ZTE4-F1
#
_entry.id   AF-A0A1A5ZTE4-F1
#
_cell.length_a   1.000
_cell.length_b   1.000
_cell.length_c   1.000
_cell.angle_alpha   90.00
_cell.angle_beta   90.00
_cell.angle_gamma   90.00
#
_symmetry.space_group_name_H-M   'P 1'
#
loop_
_entity.id
_entity.type
_entity.pdbx_description
1 polymer ?
#
loop_
_entity_poly.entity_id
_entity_poly.type
_entity_poly.pdbx_seq_one_letter_code
_entity_poly.pdbx_strand_id
1 'polypeptide(L)'
;MALVAALTDWNLPSTSAQGARQYEQLAHALKIARDYLHPRNVTLSRSAVKPNAVEARFPLITRDVQRYIEKLSLIEAEDEGQMSSTMSELLERIAVWQRAWGVPLRAFQDPKLIGTFTTTFHSLLHSLLSPLFPEHLLTFLTISLESLPKHLLDPPQIPQLFQSVPVNYHKVHPPSPHLSRLGIFPRYSGTLSKVAYKEIEKIAREEAGKGWDSRRLTRARQRVGDGVANWLSGMFEGNEAAQAALRPMFSRFDYYLCKCFFDIRTDELFDIIVDFPDSMAALEDLKECLFKVDQRLELVNKLNAAILKRLLHPGAETKLVLSLYISTIRSLRILDPPGVLLHKVASPIRKHLRDRPDTIKCIVATLVEGEELGDENETAGLIKDGEGDDQIEDWSDPKWDPEPVDAAPEFRSGKAGDIVSTLVSIYQTREVIIKALQVLLATRLLAVKDYDAVKEIRTIELLKLRFGEQALHVCDVMLKDMADSKRIDDHVQGDIKSSVHPLVISKMFWPNIPGTSLVLPPKLLKAQAEYEAAFHQFKPDKHLRFLHSLGEVHLSIELEDRVVEVEANPIQASIIELFEQKNVWTLAELRESLQVTEALLKDGLEWWRDKGVLKDLGKASGWKLLEVAEGEEA
;
A
#
# COMPACT_ATOMS: atom_id res chain seq x y z
N MET A 1 -23.76 65.34 -17.72
CA MET A 1 -23.95 66.55 -16.90
C MET A 1 -25.01 67.45 -17.53
N ALA A 2 -24.76 68.09 -18.69
CA ALA A 2 -25.77 68.92 -19.38
C ALA A 2 -27.06 68.17 -19.76
N LEU A 3 -26.97 66.91 -20.21
CA LEU A 3 -28.14 66.10 -20.55
C LEU A 3 -28.96 65.65 -19.33
N VAL A 4 -28.29 65.47 -18.19
CA VAL A 4 -28.93 65.06 -16.92
C VAL A 4 -29.70 66.23 -16.32
N ALA A 5 -29.11 67.44 -16.36
CA ALA A 5 -29.78 68.68 -16.00
C ALA A 5 -30.97 69.01 -16.93
N ALA A 6 -30.87 68.68 -18.22
CA ALA A 6 -31.96 68.89 -19.17
C ALA A 6 -33.13 67.92 -18.97
N LEU A 7 -32.88 66.68 -18.51
CA LEU A 7 -33.91 65.66 -18.28
C LEU A 7 -34.64 65.84 -16.93
N THR A 8 -34.02 66.46 -15.93
CA THR A 8 -34.67 66.74 -14.63
C THR A 8 -35.82 67.75 -14.72
N ASP A 9 -35.76 68.67 -15.71
CA ASP A 9 -36.78 69.71 -15.92
C ASP A 9 -37.94 69.26 -16.83
N TRP A 10 -37.93 68.01 -17.30
CA TRP A 10 -38.88 67.47 -18.29
C TRP A 10 -40.35 67.49 -17.83
N ASN A 11 -40.63 67.57 -16.53
CA ASN A 11 -41.98 67.41 -15.97
C ASN A 11 -42.80 68.70 -15.83
N LEU A 12 -42.34 69.85 -16.34
CA LEU A 12 -43.13 71.09 -16.30
C LEU A 12 -43.77 71.40 -17.67
N PRO A 13 -45.11 71.31 -17.82
CA PRO A 13 -45.77 71.78 -19.04
C PRO A 13 -45.73 73.31 -19.07
N SER A 14 -44.86 73.88 -19.92
CA SER A 14 -44.79 75.32 -20.14
C SER A 14 -45.28 75.68 -21.54
N THR A 15 -46.41 76.39 -21.61
CA THR A 15 -46.91 77.09 -22.81
C THR A 15 -46.21 78.43 -23.08
N SER A 16 -45.16 78.77 -22.31
CA SER A 16 -44.41 80.02 -22.47
C SER A 16 -43.32 79.92 -23.56
N ALA A 17 -42.99 81.05 -24.20
CA ALA A 17 -41.88 81.17 -25.16
C ALA A 17 -40.51 80.75 -24.57
N GLN A 18 -40.40 80.78 -23.23
CA GLN A 18 -39.24 80.30 -22.49
C GLN A 18 -39.14 78.77 -22.49
N GLY A 19 -40.30 78.08 -22.38
CA GLY A 19 -40.39 76.64 -22.56
C GLY A 19 -40.05 76.20 -23.97
N ALA A 20 -40.51 76.91 -25.00
CA ALA A 20 -40.16 76.59 -26.39
C ALA A 20 -38.63 76.62 -26.65
N ARG A 21 -37.92 77.62 -26.11
CA ARG A 21 -36.45 77.70 -26.18
C ARG A 21 -35.75 76.60 -25.39
N GLN A 22 -36.29 76.21 -24.24
CA GLN A 22 -35.77 75.07 -23.47
C GLN A 22 -35.96 73.75 -24.21
N TYR A 23 -37.12 73.54 -24.84
CA TYR A 23 -37.37 72.37 -25.72
C TYR A 23 -36.44 72.35 -26.93
N GLU A 24 -36.13 73.50 -27.52
CA GLU A 24 -35.21 73.61 -28.66
C GLU A 24 -33.75 73.35 -28.26
N GLN A 25 -33.31 73.87 -27.11
CA GLN A 25 -32.02 73.56 -26.51
C GLN A 25 -31.90 72.09 -26.12
N LEU A 26 -32.98 71.49 -25.63
CA LEU A 26 -33.05 70.08 -25.28
C LEU A 26 -33.07 69.20 -26.53
N ALA A 27 -33.77 69.59 -27.60
CA ALA A 27 -33.73 68.93 -28.90
C ALA A 27 -32.33 69.00 -29.53
N HIS A 28 -31.64 70.15 -29.40
CA HIS A 28 -30.26 70.30 -29.83
C HIS A 28 -29.28 69.46 -28.99
N ALA A 29 -29.46 69.43 -27.66
CA ALA A 29 -28.68 68.59 -26.77
C ALA A 29 -28.93 67.09 -27.03
N LEU A 30 -30.18 66.68 -27.30
CA LEU A 30 -30.53 65.32 -27.71
C LEU A 30 -29.98 64.99 -29.10
N LYS A 31 -29.90 65.94 -30.03
CA LYS A 31 -29.29 65.74 -31.35
C LYS A 31 -27.78 65.50 -31.23
N ILE A 32 -27.07 66.30 -30.45
CA ILE A 32 -25.64 66.08 -30.15
C ILE A 32 -25.48 64.75 -29.40
N ALA A 33 -26.31 64.48 -28.41
CA ALA A 33 -26.26 63.24 -27.66
C ALA A 33 -26.59 62.01 -28.51
N ARG A 34 -27.44 62.13 -29.52
CA ARG A 34 -27.70 61.07 -30.51
C ARG A 34 -26.46 60.75 -31.34
N ASP A 35 -25.53 61.67 -31.48
CA ASP A 35 -24.27 61.40 -32.18
C ASP A 35 -23.29 60.57 -31.33
N TYR A 36 -23.34 60.69 -30.00
CA TYR A 36 -22.37 60.09 -29.06
C TYR A 36 -22.93 59.04 -28.08
N LEU A 37 -24.24 58.98 -27.83
CA LEU A 37 -24.91 58.00 -26.96
C LEU A 37 -25.42 56.82 -27.77
N HIS A 38 -25.08 55.61 -27.31
CA HIS A 38 -25.57 54.37 -27.86
C HIS A 38 -26.31 53.58 -26.78
N PRO A 39 -27.51 53.05 -27.06
CA PRO A 39 -28.28 53.11 -28.32
C PRO A 39 -28.98 54.47 -28.59
N ARG A 40 -29.12 54.82 -29.87
CA ARG A 40 -29.51 56.16 -30.39
C ARG A 40 -31.02 56.50 -30.39
N ASN A 41 -31.90 55.58 -29.97
CA ASN A 41 -33.36 55.80 -29.98
C ASN A 41 -33.93 55.63 -28.56
N VAL A 42 -34.08 56.75 -27.87
CA VAL A 42 -34.71 56.80 -26.52
C VAL A 42 -36.00 57.63 -26.52
N THR A 43 -36.46 58.06 -27.70
CA THR A 43 -37.57 59.02 -27.87
C THR A 43 -38.90 58.39 -28.28
N LEU A 44 -38.97 57.07 -28.47
CA LEU A 44 -40.22 56.37 -28.69
C LEU A 44 -40.58 55.67 -27.39
N SER A 45 -41.76 56.02 -26.85
CA SER A 45 -42.58 55.36 -25.81
C SER A 45 -41.89 54.26 -24.99
N ARG A 46 -42.12 54.23 -23.68
CA ARG A 46 -41.69 53.25 -22.63
C ARG A 46 -41.65 51.74 -23.00
N SER A 47 -41.99 51.34 -24.22
CA SER A 47 -42.10 49.98 -24.73
C SER A 47 -41.05 49.55 -25.79
N ALA A 48 -40.15 50.37 -26.35
CA ALA A 48 -39.25 49.83 -27.40
C ALA A 48 -37.92 50.58 -27.61
N VAL A 49 -36.91 50.28 -26.79
CA VAL A 49 -35.53 50.34 -27.29
C VAL A 49 -35.38 49.19 -28.28
N LYS A 50 -35.35 49.49 -29.59
CA LYS A 50 -35.17 48.46 -30.61
C LYS A 50 -33.76 47.81 -30.47
N PRO A 51 -33.65 46.47 -30.33
CA PRO A 51 -32.38 45.74 -30.26
C PRO A 51 -31.42 46.05 -31.43
N ASN A 52 -31.98 46.42 -32.58
CA ASN A 52 -31.28 46.68 -33.85
C ASN A 52 -30.18 47.76 -33.77
N ALA A 53 -30.18 48.63 -32.75
CA ALA A 53 -29.20 49.72 -32.66
C ALA A 53 -27.81 49.26 -32.15
N VAL A 54 -27.75 48.19 -31.35
CA VAL A 54 -26.49 47.59 -30.86
C VAL A 54 -25.91 46.70 -31.95
N GLU A 55 -26.75 45.91 -32.62
CA GLU A 55 -26.39 45.03 -33.74
C GLU A 55 -25.78 45.81 -34.91
N ALA A 56 -26.38 46.94 -35.31
CA ALA A 56 -25.95 47.71 -36.47
C ALA A 56 -24.54 48.33 -36.36
N ARG A 57 -24.00 48.51 -35.14
CA ARG A 57 -22.65 49.08 -34.92
C ARG A 57 -21.69 48.13 -34.20
N PHE A 58 -22.11 46.90 -33.95
CA PHE A 58 -21.26 45.84 -33.43
C PHE A 58 -20.01 45.52 -34.29
N PRO A 59 -20.00 45.74 -35.63
CA PRO A 59 -18.79 45.54 -36.44
C PRO A 59 -17.55 46.35 -35.99
N LEU A 60 -17.74 47.47 -35.28
CA LEU A 60 -16.64 48.23 -34.68
C LEU A 60 -15.91 47.44 -33.58
N ILE A 61 -16.67 46.69 -32.79
CA ILE A 61 -16.14 45.79 -31.75
C ILE A 61 -15.51 44.57 -32.43
N THR A 62 -16.11 44.06 -33.52
CA THR A 62 -15.59 42.92 -34.30
C THR A 62 -14.16 43.15 -34.78
N ARG A 63 -13.87 44.31 -35.38
CA ARG A 63 -12.52 44.61 -35.88
C ARG A 63 -11.48 44.69 -34.75
N ASP A 64 -11.84 45.29 -33.62
CA ASP A 64 -10.96 45.39 -32.46
C ASP A 64 -10.70 43.99 -31.87
N VAL A 65 -11.75 43.17 -31.67
CA VAL A 65 -11.63 41.81 -31.12
C VAL A 65 -10.82 40.91 -32.05
N GLN A 66 -11.04 40.95 -33.36
CA GLN A 66 -10.28 40.18 -34.34
C GLN A 66 -8.79 40.53 -34.32
N ARG A 67 -8.44 41.82 -34.24
CA ARG A 67 -7.04 42.26 -34.14
C ARG A 67 -6.33 41.66 -32.92
N TYR A 68 -7.00 41.59 -31.77
CA TYR A 68 -6.43 40.99 -30.57
C TYR A 68 -6.39 39.46 -30.66
N ILE A 69 -7.38 38.80 -31.28
CA ILE A 69 -7.34 37.36 -31.52
C ILE A 69 -6.20 36.98 -32.47
N GLU A 70 -5.97 37.76 -33.54
CA GLU A 70 -4.83 37.58 -34.45
C GLU A 70 -3.50 37.75 -33.71
N LYS A 71 -3.39 38.79 -32.87
CA LYS A 71 -2.22 38.97 -32.00
C LYS A 71 -1.99 37.77 -31.07
N LEU A 72 -3.05 37.26 -30.44
CA LEU A 72 -2.97 36.09 -29.57
C LEU A 72 -2.51 34.83 -30.34
N SER A 73 -2.92 34.68 -31.61
CA SER A 73 -2.51 33.54 -32.45
C SER A 73 -1.05 33.60 -32.93
N LEU A 74 -0.42 34.77 -32.86
CA LEU A 74 0.97 34.99 -33.27
C LEU A 74 1.96 34.84 -32.09
N ILE A 75 1.46 34.71 -30.86
CA ILE A 75 2.29 34.52 -29.67
C ILE A 75 2.73 33.05 -29.62
N GLU A 76 4.03 32.82 -29.47
CA GLU A 76 4.58 31.48 -29.27
C GLU A 76 4.14 30.93 -27.90
N ALA A 77 3.95 29.61 -27.80
CA ALA A 77 3.39 28.99 -26.59
C ALA A 77 4.22 29.19 -25.31
N GLU A 78 5.49 29.61 -25.43
CA GLU A 78 6.42 29.84 -24.32
C GLU A 78 6.35 31.27 -23.74
N ASP A 79 5.73 32.23 -24.43
CA ASP A 79 5.64 33.63 -24.00
C ASP A 79 4.43 33.90 -23.08
N GLU A 80 4.40 33.25 -21.92
CA GLU A 80 3.29 33.29 -20.95
C GLU A 80 2.91 34.73 -20.51
N GLY A 81 3.91 35.59 -20.32
CA GLY A 81 3.70 36.98 -19.89
C GLY A 81 3.00 37.83 -20.95
N GLN A 82 3.38 37.67 -22.22
CA GLN A 82 2.79 38.42 -23.34
C GLN A 82 1.37 37.94 -23.64
N MET A 83 1.14 36.63 -23.53
CA MET A 83 -0.18 36.01 -23.65
C MET A 83 -1.16 36.55 -22.60
N SER A 84 -0.74 36.60 -21.33
CA SER A 84 -1.54 37.12 -20.21
C SER A 84 -1.86 38.60 -20.33
N SER A 85 -0.88 39.42 -20.73
CA SER A 85 -1.08 40.86 -20.97
C SER A 85 -2.06 41.09 -22.12
N THR A 86 -1.86 40.43 -23.26
CA THR A 86 -2.68 40.62 -24.47
C THR A 86 -4.13 40.18 -24.24
N MET A 87 -4.36 39.09 -23.50
CA MET A 87 -5.70 38.65 -23.12
C MET A 87 -6.36 39.65 -22.15
N SER A 88 -5.62 40.18 -21.19
CA SER A 88 -6.14 41.18 -20.24
C SER A 88 -6.52 42.48 -20.95
N GLU A 89 -5.70 42.95 -21.91
CA GLU A 89 -5.99 44.10 -22.76
C GLU A 89 -7.22 43.88 -23.63
N LEU A 90 -7.39 42.68 -24.22
CA LEU A 90 -8.59 42.31 -24.97
C LEU A 90 -9.85 42.42 -24.09
N LEU A 91 -9.82 41.83 -22.89
CA LEU A 91 -10.94 41.86 -21.94
C LEU A 91 -11.25 43.28 -21.45
N GLU A 92 -10.22 44.07 -21.13
CA GLU A 92 -10.38 45.48 -20.76
C GLU A 92 -11.01 46.28 -21.91
N ARG A 93 -10.53 46.09 -23.15
CA ARG A 93 -11.06 46.78 -24.32
C ARG A 93 -12.54 46.47 -24.54
N ILE A 94 -12.94 45.21 -24.44
CA ILE A 94 -14.35 44.80 -24.55
C ILE A 94 -15.17 45.41 -23.41
N ALA A 95 -14.64 45.44 -22.18
CA ALA A 95 -15.34 46.04 -21.05
C ALA A 95 -15.50 47.56 -21.17
N VAL A 96 -14.51 48.26 -21.76
CA VAL A 96 -14.62 49.69 -22.09
C VAL A 96 -15.75 49.91 -23.08
N TRP A 97 -15.88 49.07 -24.12
CA TRP A 97 -17.01 49.13 -25.05
C TRP A 97 -18.36 48.91 -24.36
N GLN A 98 -18.48 47.85 -23.54
CA GLN A 98 -19.71 47.57 -22.78
C GLN A 98 -20.08 48.74 -21.85
N ARG A 99 -19.08 49.34 -21.18
CA ARG A 99 -19.28 50.49 -20.29
C ARG A 99 -19.67 51.75 -21.06
N ALA A 100 -18.98 52.05 -22.15
CA ALA A 100 -19.25 53.24 -22.96
C ALA A 100 -20.67 53.22 -23.54
N TRP A 101 -21.17 52.05 -23.93
CA TRP A 101 -22.54 51.88 -24.44
C TRP A 101 -23.56 51.68 -23.30
N GLY A 102 -23.12 51.25 -22.11
CA GLY A 102 -23.98 51.09 -20.94
C GLY A 102 -24.21 52.35 -20.10
N VAL A 103 -23.24 53.27 -20.00
CA VAL A 103 -23.35 54.52 -19.22
C VAL A 103 -24.52 55.41 -19.69
N PRO A 104 -24.74 55.61 -21.00
CA PRO A 104 -25.93 56.30 -21.51
C PRO A 104 -27.24 55.67 -21.05
N LEU A 105 -27.30 54.34 -21.03
CA LEU A 105 -28.51 53.59 -20.65
C LEU A 105 -28.83 53.71 -19.16
N ARG A 106 -27.81 53.80 -18.30
CA ARG A 106 -27.99 53.99 -16.85
C ARG A 106 -28.63 55.33 -16.49
N ALA A 107 -28.50 56.35 -17.35
CA ALA A 107 -29.14 57.64 -17.13
C ALA A 107 -30.68 57.57 -17.16
N PHE A 108 -31.25 56.54 -17.79
CA PHE A 108 -32.71 56.35 -17.91
C PHE A 108 -33.34 55.60 -16.74
N GLN A 109 -32.54 55.07 -15.80
CA GLN A 109 -32.99 54.36 -14.58
C GLN A 109 -33.99 53.20 -14.79
N ASP A 110 -34.10 52.66 -16.02
CA ASP A 110 -34.95 51.50 -16.30
C ASP A 110 -34.12 50.20 -16.21
N PRO A 111 -34.37 49.33 -15.22
CA PRO A 111 -33.63 48.09 -15.04
C PRO A 111 -33.86 47.09 -16.19
N LYS A 112 -35.01 47.13 -16.87
CA LYS A 112 -35.31 46.22 -17.99
C LYS A 112 -34.43 46.52 -19.19
N LEU A 113 -34.19 47.80 -19.49
CA LEU A 113 -33.35 48.23 -20.60
C LEU A 113 -31.88 47.83 -20.41
N ILE A 114 -31.37 47.94 -19.17
CA ILE A 114 -30.01 47.51 -18.84
C ILE A 114 -29.89 46.00 -18.98
N GLY A 115 -30.86 45.24 -18.46
CA GLY A 115 -30.92 43.79 -18.62
C GLY A 115 -30.92 43.36 -20.10
N THR A 116 -31.81 43.91 -20.92
CA THR A 116 -31.89 43.59 -22.36
C THR A 116 -30.62 44.01 -23.12
N PHE A 117 -30.00 45.14 -22.79
CA PHE A 117 -28.71 45.52 -23.37
C PHE A 117 -27.60 44.52 -23.00
N THR A 118 -27.50 44.12 -21.74
CA THR A 118 -26.46 43.18 -21.31
C THR A 118 -26.60 41.82 -21.97
N THR A 119 -27.83 41.29 -22.09
CA THR A 119 -28.06 39.99 -22.73
C THR A 119 -27.78 40.04 -24.24
N THR A 120 -28.22 41.09 -24.93
CA THR A 120 -27.94 41.30 -26.36
C THR A 120 -26.45 41.50 -26.62
N PHE A 121 -25.76 42.31 -25.81
CA PHE A 121 -24.32 42.51 -25.93
C PHE A 121 -23.53 41.22 -25.70
N HIS A 122 -23.85 40.44 -24.65
CA HIS A 122 -23.19 39.16 -24.41
C HIS A 122 -23.45 38.17 -25.55
N SER A 123 -24.68 38.07 -26.05
CA SER A 123 -25.02 37.19 -27.18
C SER A 123 -24.18 37.50 -28.42
N LEU A 124 -24.08 38.79 -28.77
CA LEU A 124 -23.27 39.24 -29.91
C LEU A 124 -21.77 39.07 -29.64
N LEU A 125 -21.29 39.35 -28.43
CA LEU A 125 -19.89 39.13 -28.07
C LEU A 125 -19.49 37.67 -28.27
N HIS A 126 -20.32 36.75 -27.79
CA HIS A 126 -20.01 35.33 -27.90
C HIS A 126 -20.16 34.77 -29.32
N SER A 127 -20.90 35.43 -30.22
CA SER A 127 -20.91 35.05 -31.64
C SER A 127 -19.68 35.55 -32.39
N LEU A 128 -18.97 36.56 -31.85
CA LEU A 128 -17.71 37.06 -32.42
C LEU A 128 -16.48 36.29 -31.96
N LEU A 129 -16.51 35.66 -30.80
CA LEU A 129 -15.36 34.93 -30.28
C LEU A 129 -15.07 33.72 -31.21
N SER A 130 -13.89 33.74 -31.83
CA SER A 130 -13.37 32.69 -32.71
C SER A 130 -13.39 31.31 -32.03
N PRO A 131 -13.50 30.19 -32.78
CA PRO A 131 -13.33 28.85 -32.22
C PRO A 131 -12.00 28.62 -31.50
N LEU A 132 -10.98 29.44 -31.76
CA LEU A 132 -9.69 29.38 -31.07
C LEU A 132 -9.70 30.06 -29.70
N PHE A 133 -10.67 30.94 -29.41
CA PHE A 133 -10.74 31.68 -28.15
C PHE A 133 -10.74 30.79 -26.89
N PRO A 134 -11.41 29.63 -26.84
CA PRO A 134 -11.37 28.72 -25.69
C PRO A 134 -9.98 28.19 -25.36
N GLU A 135 -9.11 27.96 -26.34
CA GLU A 135 -7.74 27.48 -26.13
C GLU A 135 -6.85 28.59 -25.55
N HIS A 136 -6.99 29.80 -26.08
CA HIS A 136 -6.34 31.00 -25.56
C HIS A 136 -6.81 31.31 -24.13
N LEU A 137 -8.12 31.17 -23.86
CA LEU A 137 -8.70 31.32 -22.53
C LEU A 137 -8.21 30.24 -21.56
N LEU A 138 -8.06 29.00 -22.01
CA LEU A 138 -7.49 27.90 -21.21
C LEU A 138 -6.08 28.25 -20.78
N THR A 139 -5.22 28.62 -21.72
CA THR A 139 -3.82 28.99 -21.46
C THR A 139 -3.73 30.17 -20.51
N PHE A 140 -4.54 31.21 -20.72
CA PHE A 140 -4.63 32.36 -19.83
C PHE A 140 -5.04 31.98 -18.39
N LEU A 141 -6.04 31.11 -18.23
CA LEU A 141 -6.49 30.65 -16.93
C LEU A 141 -5.46 29.72 -16.25
N THR A 142 -4.74 28.90 -17.01
CA THR A 142 -3.63 28.09 -16.49
C THR A 142 -2.51 28.97 -15.95
N ILE A 143 -2.06 29.95 -16.73
CA ILE A 143 -1.04 30.93 -16.30
C ILE A 143 -1.52 31.68 -15.05
N SER A 144 -2.80 32.06 -15.00
CA SER A 144 -3.38 32.71 -13.82
C SER A 144 -3.29 31.84 -12.57
N LEU A 145 -3.53 30.54 -12.68
CA LEU A 145 -3.45 29.63 -11.55
C LEU A 145 -1.99 29.42 -11.13
N GLU A 146 -1.08 29.26 -12.08
CA GLU A 146 0.35 29.06 -11.80
C GLU A 146 1.02 30.31 -11.22
N SER A 147 0.50 31.50 -11.56
CA SER A 147 0.95 32.79 -11.00
C SER A 147 0.53 33.04 -9.55
N LEU A 148 -0.24 32.14 -8.94
CA LEU A 148 -0.65 32.28 -7.54
C LEU A 148 0.57 32.28 -6.60
N PRO A 149 0.51 33.03 -5.48
CA PRO A 149 1.55 33.02 -4.49
C PRO A 149 1.89 31.59 -4.02
N LYS A 150 3.19 31.31 -3.86
CA LYS A 150 3.69 29.98 -3.44
C LYS A 150 3.03 29.45 -2.16
N HIS A 151 2.66 30.34 -1.23
CA HIS A 151 2.00 29.96 0.02
C HIS A 151 0.56 29.41 -0.17
N LEU A 152 -0.08 29.65 -1.32
CA LEU A 152 -1.39 29.09 -1.66
C LEU A 152 -1.26 27.80 -2.49
N LEU A 153 -0.21 27.70 -3.32
CA LEU A 153 0.06 26.50 -4.11
C LEU A 153 0.67 25.36 -3.29
N ASP A 154 1.48 25.72 -2.29
CA ASP A 154 2.15 24.81 -1.37
C ASP A 154 2.06 25.36 0.08
N PRO A 155 0.87 25.29 0.71
CA PRO A 155 0.66 25.81 2.07
C PRO A 155 1.48 25.02 3.10
N PRO A 156 1.79 25.51 4.31
CA PRO A 156 2.46 24.67 5.31
C PRO A 156 1.59 23.44 5.66
N GLN A 157 2.22 22.31 5.97
CA GLN A 157 1.50 21.11 6.43
C GLN A 157 0.76 21.43 7.73
N ILE A 158 -0.55 21.21 7.73
CA ILE A 158 -1.37 21.32 8.94
C ILE A 158 -1.63 19.90 9.44
N PRO A 159 -1.43 19.58 10.74
CA PRO A 159 -1.67 18.24 11.29
C PRO A 159 -3.14 17.78 11.27
N GLN A 160 -4.07 18.61 10.79
CA GLN A 160 -5.49 18.32 10.78
C GLN A 160 -5.86 17.44 9.58
N LEU A 161 -6.58 16.35 9.85
CA LEU A 161 -7.14 15.48 8.81
C LEU A 161 -8.31 16.19 8.11
N PHE A 162 -8.18 16.42 6.80
CA PHE A 162 -9.24 16.95 5.97
C PHE A 162 -10.00 15.79 5.31
N GLN A 163 -11.26 15.58 5.69
CA GLN A 163 -12.14 14.57 5.07
C GLN A 163 -12.66 14.99 3.68
N SER A 164 -12.52 16.27 3.33
CA SER A 164 -12.89 16.84 2.04
C SER A 164 -12.03 18.05 1.73
N VAL A 165 -12.01 18.50 0.48
CA VAL A 165 -11.37 19.75 0.06
C VAL A 165 -11.91 20.92 0.91
N PRO A 166 -11.05 21.63 1.67
CA PRO A 166 -11.49 22.76 2.48
C PRO A 166 -11.83 23.95 1.58
N VAL A 167 -12.88 24.69 1.95
CA VAL A 167 -13.25 25.95 1.29
C VAL A 167 -12.76 27.10 2.18
N ASN A 168 -11.49 27.45 2.03
CA ASN A 168 -10.85 28.50 2.83
C ASN A 168 -10.95 29.83 2.09
N TYR A 169 -11.81 30.79 2.46
CA TYR A 169 -11.98 32.04 1.67
C TYR A 169 -10.79 33.04 1.72
N HIS A 170 -9.57 32.58 1.44
CA HIS A 170 -8.44 33.45 1.15
C HIS A 170 -8.78 34.29 -0.08
N LYS A 171 -8.62 35.61 0.04
CA LYS A 171 -8.92 36.54 -1.04
C LYS A 171 -7.91 36.38 -2.15
N VAL A 172 -8.31 35.69 -3.22
CA VAL A 172 -7.58 35.62 -4.48
C VAL A 172 -8.29 36.52 -5.47
N HIS A 173 -7.57 37.50 -6.01
CA HIS A 173 -8.14 38.38 -7.03
C HIS A 173 -8.20 37.66 -8.39
N PRO A 174 -9.27 37.88 -9.18
CA PRO A 174 -9.34 37.31 -10.52
C PRO A 174 -8.24 37.91 -11.41
N PRO A 175 -7.71 37.15 -12.40
CA PRO A 175 -6.69 37.62 -13.32
C PRO A 175 -7.16 38.81 -14.16
N SER A 176 -8.47 38.93 -14.38
CA SER A 176 -9.08 40.15 -14.89
C SER A 176 -10.42 40.42 -14.20
N PRO A 177 -10.67 41.65 -13.73
CA PRO A 177 -11.95 42.03 -13.11
C PRO A 177 -13.11 42.06 -14.12
N HIS A 178 -12.84 41.80 -15.39
CA HIS A 178 -13.81 41.86 -16.49
C HIS A 178 -14.41 40.49 -16.83
N LEU A 179 -13.83 39.37 -16.37
CA LEU A 179 -14.30 38.02 -16.70
C LEU A 179 -15.74 37.75 -16.22
N SER A 180 -16.04 38.13 -14.98
CA SER A 180 -17.39 38.00 -14.41
C SER A 180 -18.37 39.00 -15.02
N ARG A 181 -17.92 40.24 -15.25
CA ARG A 181 -18.75 41.35 -15.78
C ARG A 181 -19.15 41.17 -17.25
N LEU A 182 -18.29 40.55 -18.05
CA LEU A 182 -18.52 40.27 -19.47
C LEU A 182 -19.33 38.99 -19.72
N GLY A 183 -19.74 38.27 -18.67
CA GLY A 183 -20.54 37.06 -18.81
C GLY A 183 -19.82 35.92 -19.54
N ILE A 184 -18.49 35.82 -19.41
CA ILE A 184 -17.69 34.80 -20.12
C ILE A 184 -17.90 33.40 -19.51
N PHE A 185 -17.93 33.30 -18.18
CA PHE A 185 -18.03 32.00 -17.49
C PHE A 185 -19.31 31.18 -17.75
N PRO A 186 -20.53 31.77 -17.87
CA PRO A 186 -21.72 31.00 -18.20
C PRO A 186 -21.61 30.17 -19.49
N ARG A 187 -20.84 30.63 -20.48
CA ARG A 187 -20.65 29.91 -21.76
C ARG A 187 -19.38 29.06 -21.80
N TYR A 188 -18.32 29.47 -21.10
CA TYR A 188 -17.01 28.79 -21.09
C TYR A 188 -16.67 28.12 -19.75
N SER A 189 -17.69 27.76 -18.96
CA SER A 189 -17.52 27.05 -17.69
C SER A 189 -16.75 25.73 -17.84
N GLY A 190 -16.90 25.06 -18.98
CA GLY A 190 -16.13 23.85 -19.30
C GLY A 190 -14.62 24.09 -19.36
N THR A 191 -14.17 25.23 -19.89
CA THR A 191 -12.74 25.60 -19.93
C THR A 191 -12.20 25.85 -18.52
N LEU A 192 -12.97 26.54 -17.68
CA LEU A 192 -12.62 26.79 -16.28
C LEU A 192 -12.48 25.49 -15.49
N SER A 193 -13.46 24.59 -15.63
CA SER A 193 -13.41 23.26 -15.00
C SER A 193 -12.24 22.43 -15.52
N LYS A 194 -11.92 22.49 -16.82
CA LYS A 194 -10.79 21.76 -17.42
C LYS A 194 -9.44 22.19 -16.82
N VAL A 195 -9.26 23.49 -16.57
CA VAL A 195 -8.04 24.01 -15.90
C VAL A 195 -7.97 23.49 -14.47
N ALA A 196 -9.08 23.56 -13.73
CA ALA A 196 -9.13 23.04 -12.36
C ALA A 196 -8.83 21.53 -12.30
N TYR A 197 -9.43 20.71 -13.16
CA TYR A 197 -9.16 19.27 -13.19
C TYR A 197 -7.72 18.93 -13.57
N LYS A 198 -7.14 19.62 -14.57
CA LYS A 198 -5.74 19.43 -14.95
C LYS A 198 -4.79 19.73 -13.78
N GLU A 199 -5.07 20.77 -13.01
CA GLU A 199 -4.27 21.11 -11.84
C GLU A 199 -4.47 20.11 -10.69
N ILE A 200 -5.70 19.68 -10.43
CA ILE A 200 -5.98 18.64 -9.41
C ILE A 200 -5.22 17.36 -9.73
N GLU A 201 -5.21 16.95 -11.00
CA GLU A 201 -4.47 15.77 -11.48
C GLU A 201 -2.94 15.94 -11.29
N LYS A 202 -2.41 17.14 -11.55
CA LYS A 202 -1.00 17.49 -11.30
C LYS A 202 -0.66 17.42 -9.81
N ILE A 203 -1.48 18.04 -8.94
CA ILE A 203 -1.33 17.98 -7.48
C ILE A 203 -1.36 16.53 -7.00
N ALA A 204 -2.28 15.72 -7.53
CA ALA A 204 -2.37 14.30 -7.16
C ALA A 204 -1.09 13.53 -7.49
N ARG A 205 -0.53 13.71 -8.70
CA ARG A 205 0.74 13.08 -9.10
C ARG A 205 1.93 13.55 -8.26
N GLU A 206 2.04 14.86 -8.01
CA GLU A 206 3.13 15.43 -7.23
C GLU A 206 3.12 14.95 -5.78
N GLU A 207 1.95 14.93 -5.14
CA GLU A 207 1.83 14.47 -3.75
C GLU A 207 1.95 12.94 -3.64
N ALA A 208 1.41 12.19 -4.61
CA ALA A 208 1.56 10.74 -4.65
C ALA A 208 3.02 10.32 -4.86
N GLY A 209 3.79 11.05 -5.68
CA GLY A 209 5.20 10.78 -5.96
C GLY A 209 6.18 11.06 -4.82
N LYS A 210 5.74 11.67 -3.71
CA LYS A 210 6.56 11.97 -2.52
C LYS A 210 6.64 10.80 -1.51
N GLY A 211 6.40 9.57 -1.95
CA GLY A 211 6.49 8.34 -1.14
C GLY A 211 5.22 7.97 -0.36
N TRP A 212 5.36 6.96 0.52
CA TRP A 212 4.26 6.29 1.22
C TRP A 212 4.26 6.46 2.76
N ASP A 213 5.33 7.03 3.32
CA ASP A 213 5.58 7.09 4.78
C ASP A 213 4.55 7.91 5.57
N SER A 214 3.81 8.81 4.91
CA SER A 214 2.85 9.71 5.54
C SER A 214 1.63 9.93 4.67
N ARG A 215 0.52 10.33 5.29
CA ARG A 215 -0.75 10.58 4.59
C ARG A 215 -0.58 11.77 3.63
N ARG A 216 -0.75 11.52 2.33
CA ARG A 216 -0.61 12.50 1.25
C ARG A 216 -1.95 12.98 0.72
N LEU A 217 -3.03 12.22 0.90
CA LEU A 217 -4.36 12.63 0.46
C LEU A 217 -4.85 13.90 1.19
N THR A 218 -4.63 13.96 2.51
CA THR A 218 -4.96 15.15 3.34
C THR A 218 -4.22 16.38 2.82
N ARG A 219 -2.94 16.20 2.47
CA ARG A 219 -2.09 17.25 1.93
C ARG A 219 -2.57 17.73 0.57
N ALA A 220 -2.94 16.81 -0.31
CA ALA A 220 -3.47 17.14 -1.63
C ALA A 220 -4.80 17.90 -1.54
N ARG A 221 -5.71 17.49 -0.63
CA ARG A 221 -6.95 18.23 -0.37
C ARG A 221 -6.69 19.67 0.05
N GLN A 222 -5.72 19.88 0.95
CA GLN A 222 -5.32 21.22 1.37
C GLN A 222 -4.84 22.07 0.19
N ARG A 223 -3.94 21.54 -0.65
CA ARG A 223 -3.44 22.23 -1.86
C ARG A 223 -4.58 22.57 -2.84
N VAL A 224 -5.53 21.66 -3.02
CA VAL A 224 -6.71 21.91 -3.89
C VAL A 224 -7.62 22.97 -3.28
N GLY A 225 -7.81 22.99 -1.96
CA GLY A 225 -8.60 24.01 -1.27
C GLY A 225 -7.95 25.39 -1.34
N ASP A 226 -6.70 25.49 -0.89
CA ASP A 226 -5.99 26.78 -0.77
C ASP A 226 -5.64 27.40 -2.13
N GLY A 227 -5.35 26.56 -3.13
CA GLY A 227 -5.06 26.98 -4.49
C GLY A 227 -6.32 27.03 -5.38
N VAL A 228 -6.78 25.85 -5.83
CA VAL A 228 -7.79 25.72 -6.89
C VAL A 228 -9.16 26.26 -6.45
N ALA A 229 -9.64 25.91 -5.26
CA ALA A 229 -10.96 26.33 -4.79
C ALA A 229 -11.04 27.84 -4.51
N ASN A 230 -9.96 28.42 -4.01
CA ASN A 230 -9.88 29.86 -3.71
C ASN A 230 -9.71 30.70 -4.97
N TRP A 231 -8.86 30.23 -5.88
CA TRP A 231 -8.74 30.79 -7.23
C TRP A 231 -10.09 30.81 -7.94
N LEU A 232 -10.82 29.68 -7.91
CA LEU A 232 -12.15 29.60 -8.49
C LEU A 232 -13.17 30.52 -7.81
N SER A 233 -13.14 30.60 -6.48
CA SER A 233 -14.03 31.48 -5.70
C SER A 233 -13.75 32.96 -5.97
N GLY A 234 -12.47 33.31 -6.19
CA GLY A 234 -12.01 34.64 -6.56
C GLY A 234 -12.54 35.12 -7.92
N MET A 235 -12.76 34.21 -8.87
CA MET A 235 -13.35 34.53 -10.18
C MET A 235 -14.77 35.12 -10.09
N PHE A 236 -15.47 34.85 -8.99
CA PHE A 236 -16.84 35.29 -8.73
C PHE A 236 -16.95 36.23 -7.53
N GLU A 237 -15.84 36.89 -7.15
CA GLU A 237 -15.80 37.85 -6.04
C GLU A 237 -16.90 38.93 -6.20
N GLY A 238 -17.71 39.12 -5.15
CA GLY A 238 -18.83 40.06 -5.12
C GLY A 238 -20.18 39.52 -5.60
N ASN A 239 -20.27 38.23 -5.97
CA ASN A 239 -21.54 37.57 -6.29
C ASN A 239 -21.76 36.34 -5.40
N GLU A 240 -22.32 36.56 -4.20
CA GLU A 240 -22.56 35.51 -3.20
C GLU A 240 -23.42 34.35 -3.73
N ALA A 241 -24.40 34.65 -4.59
CA ALA A 241 -25.23 33.63 -5.21
C ALA A 241 -24.42 32.72 -6.16
N ALA A 242 -23.47 33.29 -6.91
CA ALA A 242 -22.57 32.53 -7.76
C ALA A 242 -21.58 31.69 -6.95
N GLN A 243 -21.03 32.23 -5.85
CA GLN A 243 -20.13 31.51 -4.95
C GLN A 243 -20.83 30.33 -4.25
N ALA A 244 -22.09 30.51 -3.81
CA ALA A 244 -22.90 29.43 -3.27
C ALA A 244 -23.14 28.31 -4.30
N ALA A 245 -23.29 28.66 -5.58
CA ALA A 245 -23.44 27.71 -6.67
C ALA A 245 -22.15 26.90 -6.98
N LEU A 246 -20.97 27.30 -6.45
CA LEU A 246 -19.72 26.55 -6.61
C LEU A 246 -19.60 25.37 -5.63
N ARG A 247 -20.37 25.34 -4.53
CA ARG A 247 -20.25 24.29 -3.50
C ARG A 247 -20.35 22.86 -4.05
N PRO A 248 -21.31 22.53 -4.94
CA PRO A 248 -21.36 21.19 -5.55
C PRO A 248 -20.13 20.87 -6.40
N MET A 249 -19.46 21.87 -6.97
CA MET A 249 -18.24 21.64 -7.75
C MET A 249 -17.05 21.28 -6.87
N PHE A 250 -16.93 21.83 -5.66
CA PHE A 250 -15.88 21.44 -4.72
C PHE A 250 -16.01 19.97 -4.29
N SER A 251 -17.24 19.46 -4.14
CA SER A 251 -17.47 18.02 -3.94
C SER A 251 -17.03 17.19 -5.15
N ARG A 252 -17.25 17.67 -6.38
CA ARG A 252 -16.75 17.00 -7.60
C ARG A 252 -15.22 17.03 -7.70
N PHE A 253 -14.58 18.10 -7.25
CA PHE A 253 -13.12 18.19 -7.19
C PHE A 253 -12.55 17.22 -6.16
N ASP A 254 -13.17 17.09 -4.98
CA ASP A 254 -12.77 16.10 -3.99
C ASP A 254 -12.93 14.66 -4.51
N TYR A 255 -14.05 14.36 -5.18
CA TYR A 255 -14.26 13.07 -5.84
C TYR A 255 -13.19 12.80 -6.92
N TYR A 256 -12.93 13.78 -7.80
CA TYR A 256 -11.94 13.63 -8.87
C TYR A 256 -10.52 13.48 -8.33
N LEU A 257 -10.16 14.22 -7.27
CA LEU A 257 -8.90 14.07 -6.56
C LEU A 257 -8.75 12.65 -5.99
N CYS A 258 -9.78 12.15 -5.30
CA CYS A 258 -9.79 10.79 -4.74
C CYS A 258 -9.70 9.74 -5.85
N LYS A 259 -10.34 9.97 -7.00
CA LYS A 259 -10.23 9.09 -8.18
C LYS A 259 -8.80 9.05 -8.74
N CYS A 260 -8.18 10.20 -8.97
CA CYS A 260 -6.79 10.24 -9.44
C CYS A 260 -5.82 9.57 -8.46
N PHE A 261 -5.98 9.83 -7.15
CA PHE A 261 -5.19 9.16 -6.12
C PHE A 261 -5.42 7.66 -6.09
N PHE A 262 -6.67 7.22 -6.21
CA PHE A 262 -7.04 5.82 -6.27
C PHE A 262 -6.37 5.11 -7.46
N ASP A 263 -6.43 5.70 -8.66
CA ASP A 263 -5.84 5.12 -9.86
C ASP A 263 -4.32 4.93 -9.70
N ILE A 264 -3.62 5.96 -9.22
CA ILE A 264 -2.16 5.93 -8.99
C ILE A 264 -1.80 4.89 -7.92
N ARG A 265 -2.45 4.93 -6.76
CA ARG A 265 -2.15 4.02 -5.64
C ARG A 265 -2.57 2.58 -5.93
N THR A 266 -3.55 2.36 -6.79
CA THR A 266 -3.92 1.02 -7.25
C THR A 266 -2.84 0.43 -8.16
N ASP A 267 -2.22 1.25 -9.01
CA ASP A 267 -1.10 0.79 -9.86
C ASP A 267 0.16 0.48 -9.03
N GLU A 268 0.38 1.21 -7.93
CA GLU A 268 1.49 1.01 -6.98
C GLU A 268 1.18 0.00 -5.87
N LEU A 269 -0.05 -0.55 -5.80
CA LEU A 269 -0.53 -1.31 -4.64
C LEU A 269 0.33 -2.54 -4.31
N PHE A 270 0.89 -3.20 -5.33
CA PHE A 270 1.79 -4.32 -5.10
C PHE A 270 3.05 -3.88 -4.32
N ASP A 271 3.65 -2.76 -4.70
CA ASP A 271 4.86 -2.25 -4.06
C ASP A 271 4.55 -1.70 -2.66
N ILE A 272 3.38 -1.08 -2.48
CA ILE A 272 2.87 -0.67 -1.15
C ILE A 272 2.75 -1.89 -0.22
N ILE A 273 2.27 -3.04 -0.71
CA ILE A 273 2.16 -4.26 0.10
C ILE A 273 3.54 -4.84 0.43
N VAL A 274 4.53 -4.71 -0.46
CA VAL A 274 5.91 -5.17 -0.22
C VAL A 274 6.57 -4.36 0.89
N ASP A 275 6.38 -3.03 0.91
CA ASP A 275 6.96 -2.10 1.91
C ASP A 275 6.14 -2.01 3.22
N PHE A 276 5.12 -2.86 3.40
CA PHE A 276 4.38 -2.91 4.67
C PHE A 276 5.30 -3.45 5.78
N PRO A 277 5.39 -2.81 6.98
CA PRO A 277 4.42 -1.89 7.59
C PRO A 277 4.67 -0.38 7.38
N ASP A 278 5.82 0.02 6.82
CA ASP A 278 6.18 1.45 6.67
C ASP A 278 5.20 2.20 5.75
N SER A 279 4.59 1.48 4.81
CA SER A 279 3.60 1.99 3.86
C SER A 279 2.17 2.14 4.41
N MET A 280 1.94 1.96 5.72
CA MET A 280 0.60 1.96 6.35
C MET A 280 -0.23 3.22 6.01
N ALA A 281 0.39 4.40 5.99
CA ALA A 281 -0.31 5.64 5.70
C ALA A 281 -0.90 5.68 4.27
N ALA A 282 -0.24 5.06 3.30
CA ALA A 282 -0.75 4.96 1.94
C ALA A 282 -1.98 4.04 1.84
N LEU A 283 -2.03 2.97 2.64
CA LEU A 283 -3.21 2.09 2.72
C LEU A 283 -4.42 2.80 3.33
N GLU A 284 -4.21 3.66 4.34
CA GLU A 284 -5.29 4.45 4.93
C GLU A 284 -5.85 5.49 3.96
N ASP A 285 -4.98 6.16 3.20
CA ASP A 285 -5.40 7.08 2.13
C ASP A 285 -6.19 6.33 1.03
N LEU A 286 -5.70 5.15 0.63
CA LEU A 286 -6.38 4.32 -0.38
C LEU A 286 -7.74 3.81 0.12
N LYS A 287 -7.86 3.45 1.41
CA LYS A 287 -9.14 3.09 2.05
C LYS A 287 -10.17 4.19 1.91
N GLU A 288 -9.76 5.43 2.20
CA GLU A 288 -10.65 6.58 2.10
C GLU A 288 -11.06 6.86 0.65
N CYS A 289 -10.12 6.75 -0.29
CA CYS A 289 -10.41 6.88 -1.72
C CYS A 289 -11.36 5.80 -2.22
N LEU A 290 -11.15 4.54 -1.80
CA LEU A 290 -11.98 3.39 -2.18
C LEU A 290 -13.44 3.59 -1.77
N PHE A 291 -13.68 4.10 -0.56
CA PHE A 291 -15.04 4.38 -0.07
C PHE A 291 -15.78 5.43 -0.90
N LYS A 292 -15.06 6.38 -1.53
CA LYS A 292 -15.67 7.44 -2.36
C LYS A 292 -15.84 7.06 -3.82
N VAL A 293 -14.91 6.27 -4.37
CA VAL A 293 -14.82 5.99 -5.81
C VAL A 293 -15.60 4.72 -6.20
N ASP A 294 -15.74 3.77 -5.26
CA ASP A 294 -16.46 2.50 -5.42
C ASP A 294 -15.99 1.62 -6.61
N GLN A 295 -14.67 1.64 -6.89
CA GLN A 295 -14.03 0.85 -7.96
C GLN A 295 -13.32 -0.40 -7.42
N ARG A 296 -13.95 -1.12 -6.50
CA ARG A 296 -13.42 -2.34 -5.85
C ARG A 296 -12.92 -3.41 -6.83
N LEU A 297 -13.67 -3.66 -7.91
CA LEU A 297 -13.35 -4.70 -8.90
C LEU A 297 -12.06 -4.37 -9.68
N GLU A 298 -11.85 -3.09 -10.01
CA GLU A 298 -10.68 -2.65 -10.75
C GLU A 298 -9.40 -2.82 -9.94
N LEU A 299 -9.46 -2.53 -8.64
CA LEU A 299 -8.37 -2.79 -7.69
C LEU A 299 -8.01 -4.28 -7.66
N VAL A 300 -9.01 -5.16 -7.53
CA VAL A 300 -8.77 -6.63 -7.51
C VAL A 300 -8.12 -7.09 -8.82
N ASN A 301 -8.60 -6.62 -9.96
CA ASN A 301 -8.06 -7.02 -11.26
C ASN A 301 -6.62 -6.57 -11.47
N LYS A 302 -6.31 -5.30 -11.16
CA LYS A 302 -4.95 -4.75 -11.25
C LYS A 302 -3.98 -5.44 -10.29
N LEU A 303 -4.40 -5.64 -9.03
CA LEU A 303 -3.57 -6.33 -8.03
C LEU A 303 -3.33 -7.80 -8.41
N ASN A 304 -4.35 -8.53 -8.85
CA ASN A 304 -4.18 -9.91 -9.31
C ASN A 304 -3.25 -10.00 -10.53
N ALA A 305 -3.37 -9.08 -11.48
CA ALA A 305 -2.46 -9.01 -12.62
C ALA A 305 -1.00 -8.78 -12.18
N ALA A 306 -0.77 -7.89 -11.20
CA ALA A 306 0.55 -7.65 -10.63
C ALA A 306 1.10 -8.88 -9.89
N ILE A 307 0.29 -9.54 -9.06
CA ILE A 307 0.67 -10.76 -8.31
C ILE A 307 1.03 -11.89 -9.26
N LEU A 308 0.21 -12.15 -10.28
CA LEU A 308 0.47 -13.21 -11.27
C LEU A 308 1.77 -12.95 -12.04
N LYS A 309 2.04 -11.69 -12.39
CA LYS A 309 3.23 -11.32 -13.17
C LYS A 309 4.52 -11.29 -12.35
N ARG A 310 4.45 -10.79 -11.11
CA ARG A 310 5.64 -10.45 -10.29
C ARG A 310 5.94 -11.44 -9.16
N LEU A 311 4.94 -12.15 -8.64
CA LEU A 311 5.11 -13.05 -7.48
C LEU A 311 4.96 -14.53 -7.85
N LEU A 312 3.93 -14.88 -8.63
CA LEU A 312 3.54 -16.27 -8.87
C LEU A 312 4.32 -16.95 -10.01
N HIS A 313 5.60 -16.60 -10.17
CA HIS A 313 6.49 -17.25 -11.13
C HIS A 313 7.30 -18.40 -10.48
N PRO A 314 7.69 -19.44 -11.23
CA PRO A 314 8.39 -20.60 -10.68
C PRO A 314 9.71 -20.28 -9.94
N GLY A 315 10.40 -19.21 -10.33
CA GLY A 315 11.66 -18.80 -9.70
C GLY A 315 11.52 -18.11 -8.34
N ALA A 316 10.31 -17.80 -7.87
CA ALA A 316 10.12 -17.17 -6.57
C ALA A 316 10.26 -18.21 -5.45
N GLU A 317 10.97 -17.89 -4.38
CA GLU A 317 11.07 -18.77 -3.22
C GLU A 317 9.76 -18.87 -2.46
N THR A 318 9.43 -20.07 -1.94
CA THR A 318 8.18 -20.31 -1.21
C THR A 318 8.07 -19.46 0.05
N LYS A 319 9.20 -19.19 0.73
CA LYS A 319 9.27 -18.30 1.90
C LYS A 319 8.85 -16.87 1.55
N LEU A 320 9.32 -16.34 0.42
CA LEU A 320 9.00 -14.99 -0.04
C LEU A 320 7.54 -14.86 -0.49
N VAL A 321 6.99 -15.91 -1.13
CA VAL A 321 5.56 -15.93 -1.47
C VAL A 321 4.70 -15.92 -0.20
N LEU A 322 5.10 -16.63 0.85
CA LEU A 322 4.40 -16.65 2.13
C LEU A 322 4.50 -15.33 2.89
N SER A 323 5.68 -14.71 2.98
CA SER A 323 5.84 -13.40 3.65
C SER A 323 4.99 -12.33 2.96
N LEU A 324 5.04 -12.26 1.63
CA LEU A 324 4.22 -11.30 0.89
C LEU A 324 2.72 -11.62 0.99
N TYR A 325 2.34 -12.90 1.11
CA TYR A 325 0.95 -13.27 1.36
C TYR A 325 0.47 -12.78 2.73
N ILE A 326 1.30 -12.87 3.78
CA ILE A 326 1.01 -12.31 5.11
C ILE A 326 0.85 -10.79 5.03
N SER A 327 1.78 -10.08 4.38
CA SER A 327 1.67 -8.62 4.17
C SER A 327 0.42 -8.25 3.35
N THR A 328 0.03 -9.08 2.38
CA THR A 328 -1.21 -8.90 1.60
C THR A 328 -2.45 -9.04 2.48
N ILE A 329 -2.48 -10.04 3.37
CA ILE A 329 -3.58 -10.23 4.33
C ILE A 329 -3.68 -9.00 5.25
N ARG A 330 -2.58 -8.55 5.83
CA ARG A 330 -2.55 -7.37 6.71
C ARG A 330 -3.03 -6.12 5.99
N SER A 331 -2.49 -5.85 4.81
CA SER A 331 -2.80 -4.67 4.02
C SER A 331 -4.27 -4.64 3.57
N LEU A 332 -4.79 -5.76 3.06
CA LEU A 332 -6.18 -5.83 2.59
C LEU A 332 -7.19 -5.78 3.73
N ARG A 333 -6.84 -6.21 4.96
CA ARG A 333 -7.71 -6.03 6.14
C ARG A 333 -7.85 -4.57 6.55
N ILE A 334 -6.82 -3.76 6.36
CA ILE A 334 -6.88 -2.31 6.63
C ILE A 334 -7.84 -1.65 5.63
N LEU A 335 -7.71 -2.01 4.34
CA LEU A 335 -8.49 -1.48 3.22
C LEU A 335 -9.96 -1.92 3.26
N ASP A 336 -10.22 -3.20 3.50
CA ASP A 336 -11.55 -3.82 3.52
C ASP A 336 -11.70 -4.72 4.76
N PRO A 337 -12.18 -4.17 5.89
CA PRO A 337 -12.35 -4.92 7.13
C PRO A 337 -13.24 -6.19 7.00
N PRO A 338 -14.32 -6.20 6.18
CA PRO A 338 -15.06 -7.43 5.88
C PRO A 338 -14.20 -8.54 5.26
N GLY A 339 -13.13 -8.22 4.52
CA GLY A 339 -12.23 -9.20 3.90
C GLY A 339 -12.72 -9.78 2.56
N VAL A 340 -13.69 -9.14 1.91
CA VAL A 340 -14.20 -9.54 0.59
C VAL A 340 -13.12 -9.42 -0.48
N LEU A 341 -12.34 -8.33 -0.45
CA LEU A 341 -11.22 -8.13 -1.38
C LEU A 341 -10.15 -9.19 -1.20
N LEU A 342 -9.81 -9.50 0.06
CA LEU A 342 -8.82 -10.53 0.40
C LEU A 342 -9.23 -11.89 -0.15
N HIS A 343 -10.50 -12.28 -0.04
CA HIS A 343 -10.97 -13.57 -0.56
C HIS A 343 -10.74 -13.70 -2.07
N LYS A 344 -11.02 -12.64 -2.85
CA LYS A 344 -10.83 -12.63 -4.32
C LYS A 344 -9.35 -12.66 -4.72
N VAL A 345 -8.49 -11.93 -4.01
CA VAL A 345 -7.05 -11.83 -4.31
C VAL A 345 -6.27 -13.04 -3.80
N ALA A 346 -6.71 -13.66 -2.70
CA ALA A 346 -6.02 -14.80 -2.10
C ALA A 346 -6.11 -16.08 -2.93
N SER A 347 -7.20 -16.29 -3.67
CA SER A 347 -7.45 -17.52 -4.45
C SER A 347 -6.26 -17.96 -5.33
N PRO A 348 -5.70 -17.11 -6.23
CA PRO A 348 -4.55 -17.48 -7.04
C PRO A 348 -3.29 -17.79 -6.23
N ILE A 349 -3.04 -17.06 -5.13
CA ILE A 349 -1.89 -17.28 -4.25
C ILE A 349 -2.02 -18.63 -3.54
N ARG A 350 -3.19 -18.93 -2.99
CA ARG A 350 -3.47 -20.20 -2.30
C ARG A 350 -3.32 -21.40 -3.22
N LYS A 351 -3.79 -21.28 -4.47
CA LYS A 351 -3.62 -22.33 -5.48
C LYS A 351 -2.14 -22.60 -5.74
N HIS A 352 -1.36 -21.56 -6.00
CA HIS A 352 0.08 -21.69 -6.25
C HIS A 352 0.85 -22.27 -5.05
N LEU A 353 0.50 -21.87 -3.82
CA LEU A 353 1.10 -22.43 -2.61
C LEU A 353 0.74 -23.91 -2.40
N ARG A 354 -0.48 -24.34 -2.76
CA ARG A 354 -0.91 -25.73 -2.65
C ARG A 354 -0.17 -26.65 -3.62
N ASP A 355 0.14 -26.16 -4.82
CA ASP A 355 0.85 -26.91 -5.86
C ASP A 355 2.32 -27.19 -5.47
N ARG A 356 2.88 -26.43 -4.53
CA ARG A 356 4.26 -26.56 -4.04
C ARG A 356 4.37 -27.54 -2.86
N PRO A 357 5.28 -28.54 -2.92
CA PRO A 357 5.38 -29.58 -1.90
C PRO A 357 6.07 -29.10 -0.60
N ASP A 358 6.89 -28.05 -0.68
CA ASP A 358 7.68 -27.48 0.42
C ASP A 358 6.91 -26.45 1.26
N THR A 359 5.73 -26.03 0.79
CA THR A 359 4.88 -25.01 1.44
C THR A 359 4.54 -25.35 2.88
N ILE A 360 4.17 -26.60 3.20
CA ILE A 360 3.80 -27.00 4.57
C ILE A 360 4.96 -26.76 5.52
N LYS A 361 6.18 -27.19 5.13
CA LYS A 361 7.38 -27.00 5.95
C LYS A 361 7.67 -25.53 6.17
N CYS A 362 7.52 -24.70 5.13
CA CYS A 362 7.71 -23.26 5.23
C CYS A 362 6.67 -22.60 6.14
N ILE A 363 5.38 -22.95 6.03
CA ILE A 363 4.31 -22.42 6.92
C ILE A 363 4.59 -22.77 8.37
N VAL A 364 4.95 -24.03 8.66
CA VAL A 364 5.25 -24.49 10.01
C VAL A 364 6.46 -23.75 10.57
N ALA A 365 7.53 -23.58 9.76
CA ALA A 365 8.69 -22.80 10.15
C ALA A 365 8.31 -21.33 10.45
N THR A 366 7.54 -20.67 9.58
CA THR A 366 7.06 -19.30 9.82
C THR A 366 6.20 -19.18 11.08
N LEU A 367 5.40 -20.20 11.42
CA LEU A 367 4.57 -20.19 12.61
C LEU A 367 5.37 -20.38 13.91
N VAL A 368 6.50 -21.10 13.84
CA VAL A 368 7.38 -21.38 14.98
C VAL A 368 8.45 -20.30 15.17
N GLU A 369 8.97 -19.75 14.07
CA GLU A 369 10.11 -18.81 14.04
C GLU A 369 9.69 -17.35 13.81
N GLY A 370 8.51 -17.11 13.24
CA GLY A 370 8.07 -15.77 12.87
C GLY A 370 7.62 -14.95 14.07
N GLU A 371 8.49 -14.06 14.56
CA GLU A 371 8.14 -13.04 15.56
C GLU A 371 6.94 -12.20 15.11
N GLU A 372 6.83 -11.94 13.80
CA GLU A 372 5.72 -11.20 13.20
C GLU A 372 4.34 -11.81 13.46
N LEU A 373 4.23 -13.14 13.56
CA LEU A 373 2.98 -13.82 13.85
C LEU A 373 2.80 -14.05 15.35
N GLY A 374 3.78 -13.71 16.20
CA GLY A 374 3.75 -13.91 17.65
C GLY A 374 2.60 -13.14 18.32
N ASP A 375 2.46 -11.85 18.00
CA ASP A 375 1.38 -11.00 18.52
C ASP A 375 0.00 -11.52 18.12
N GLU A 376 -0.12 -11.99 16.88
CA GLU A 376 -1.34 -12.64 16.40
C GLU A 376 -1.54 -13.98 17.08
N ASN A 377 -0.47 -14.72 17.39
CA ASN A 377 -0.51 -16.00 18.12
C ASN A 377 -1.07 -15.85 19.53
N GLU A 378 -0.75 -14.73 20.18
CA GLU A 378 -1.20 -14.36 21.52
C GLU A 378 -2.64 -13.81 21.54
N THR A 379 -3.04 -13.05 20.53
CA THR A 379 -4.35 -12.36 20.51
C THR A 379 -5.49 -13.17 19.89
N ALA A 380 -5.22 -14.13 19.00
CA ALA A 380 -6.28 -14.89 18.34
C ALA A 380 -6.63 -16.20 19.08
N GLY A 381 -7.94 -16.47 19.20
CA GLY A 381 -8.46 -17.68 19.83
C GLY A 381 -8.28 -18.96 19.00
N LEU A 382 -8.82 -20.07 19.52
CA LEU A 382 -8.77 -21.39 18.88
C LEU A 382 -9.25 -21.33 17.41
N ILE A 383 -8.49 -21.98 16.53
CA ILE A 383 -8.87 -22.15 15.13
C ILE A 383 -10.08 -23.10 15.11
N LYS A 384 -11.30 -22.58 14.96
CA LYS A 384 -12.53 -23.40 14.94
C LYS A 384 -12.55 -24.35 13.74
N ASP A 385 -12.80 -25.65 13.94
CA ASP A 385 -12.86 -26.67 12.88
C ASP A 385 -13.85 -26.29 11.77
N GLY A 386 -13.36 -26.32 10.52
CA GLY A 386 -14.14 -25.94 9.34
C GLY A 386 -15.20 -26.95 8.91
N GLU A 387 -15.43 -28.02 9.67
CA GLU A 387 -16.34 -29.11 9.29
C GLU A 387 -17.60 -29.20 10.17
N GLY A 388 -17.79 -28.30 11.15
CA GLY A 388 -18.89 -28.38 12.12
C GLY A 388 -19.79 -27.15 12.24
N ASP A 389 -19.61 -26.13 11.39
CA ASP A 389 -20.27 -24.84 11.57
C ASP A 389 -21.24 -24.46 10.45
N ASP A 390 -22.26 -25.30 10.30
CA ASP A 390 -23.64 -24.81 10.21
C ASP A 390 -24.09 -24.25 11.58
N GLN A 391 -23.25 -23.45 12.26
CA GLN A 391 -23.74 -22.56 13.31
C GLN A 391 -24.61 -21.56 12.55
N ILE A 392 -25.92 -21.83 12.62
CA ILE A 392 -27.00 -20.87 12.47
C ILE A 392 -26.43 -19.51 12.85
N GLU A 393 -26.22 -18.64 11.86
CA GLU A 393 -25.89 -17.23 12.12
C GLU A 393 -26.85 -16.79 13.22
N ASP A 394 -26.33 -16.35 14.36
CA ASP A 394 -27.22 -15.86 15.41
C ASP A 394 -27.81 -14.55 14.90
N TRP A 395 -28.93 -14.66 14.19
CA TRP A 395 -29.70 -13.53 13.65
C TRP A 395 -30.15 -12.57 14.77
N SER A 396 -29.95 -12.95 16.03
CA SER A 396 -30.19 -12.18 17.24
C SER A 396 -28.99 -11.34 17.69
N ASP A 397 -27.79 -11.50 17.09
CA ASP A 397 -26.61 -10.70 17.44
C ASP A 397 -26.80 -9.23 17.00
N PRO A 398 -26.81 -8.26 17.94
CA PRO A 398 -26.92 -6.84 17.59
C PRO A 398 -25.77 -6.29 16.73
N LYS A 399 -24.68 -7.05 16.54
CA LYS A 399 -23.53 -6.70 15.68
C LYS A 399 -23.52 -7.43 14.34
N TRP A 400 -24.54 -8.25 14.04
CA TRP A 400 -24.66 -8.91 12.76
C TRP A 400 -24.94 -7.88 11.63
N ASP A 401 -24.15 -7.94 10.56
CA ASP A 401 -24.27 -7.08 9.37
C ASP A 401 -24.34 -7.99 8.14
N PRO A 402 -25.32 -7.79 7.23
CA PRO A 402 -25.48 -8.62 6.04
C PRO A 402 -24.25 -8.57 5.13
N GLU A 403 -24.06 -9.65 4.37
CA GLU A 403 -22.97 -9.73 3.42
C GLU A 403 -23.06 -8.64 2.34
N PRO A 404 -21.92 -7.99 2.01
CA PRO A 404 -21.85 -7.07 0.89
C PRO A 404 -22.27 -7.73 -0.43
N VAL A 405 -22.90 -6.97 -1.33
CA VAL A 405 -23.39 -7.46 -2.64
C VAL A 405 -22.26 -8.02 -3.53
N ASP A 406 -21.03 -7.56 -3.33
CA ASP A 406 -19.85 -7.99 -4.06
C ASP A 406 -19.18 -9.25 -3.49
N ALA A 407 -19.69 -9.79 -2.38
CA ALA A 407 -19.23 -11.04 -1.79
C ALA A 407 -19.50 -12.22 -2.73
N ALA A 408 -18.52 -13.13 -2.81
CA ALA A 408 -18.73 -14.39 -3.54
C ALA A 408 -19.73 -15.28 -2.78
N PRO A 409 -20.47 -16.19 -3.43
CA PRO A 409 -21.40 -17.10 -2.73
C PRO A 409 -20.74 -17.97 -1.63
N GLU A 410 -19.43 -18.17 -1.74
CA GLU A 410 -18.60 -18.92 -0.78
C GLU A 410 -18.06 -18.06 0.37
N PHE A 411 -18.21 -16.73 0.27
CA PHE A 411 -17.88 -15.81 1.34
C PHE A 411 -18.88 -15.98 2.48
N ARG A 412 -18.39 -15.83 3.71
CA ARG A 412 -19.24 -15.77 4.90
C ARG A 412 -18.79 -14.62 5.77
N SER A 413 -19.69 -13.69 6.07
CA SER A 413 -19.41 -12.57 6.99
C SER A 413 -19.05 -13.13 8.39
N GLY A 414 -18.05 -12.56 9.05
CA GLY A 414 -17.50 -13.10 10.31
C GLY A 414 -16.28 -14.03 10.14
N LYS A 415 -15.94 -14.43 8.91
CA LYS A 415 -14.69 -15.14 8.57
C LYS A 415 -13.55 -14.19 8.21
N ALA A 416 -13.40 -13.05 8.88
CA ALA A 416 -12.09 -12.39 8.95
C ALA A 416 -11.17 -13.26 9.86
N GLY A 417 -11.01 -14.53 9.49
CA GLY A 417 -10.21 -15.50 10.20
C GLY A 417 -8.82 -14.93 10.30
N ASP A 418 -8.26 -15.02 11.50
CA ASP A 418 -6.89 -14.66 11.82
C ASP A 418 -5.88 -15.14 10.74
N ILE A 419 -4.72 -14.49 10.61
CA ILE A 419 -3.77 -14.79 9.52
C ILE A 419 -3.38 -16.27 9.55
N VAL A 420 -3.17 -16.82 10.75
CA VAL A 420 -2.87 -18.25 10.93
C VAL A 420 -4.04 -19.12 10.47
N SER A 421 -5.27 -18.75 10.81
CA SER A 421 -6.47 -19.44 10.30
C SER A 421 -6.54 -19.39 8.77
N THR A 422 -6.19 -18.25 8.18
CA THR A 422 -6.13 -18.05 6.73
C THR A 422 -5.05 -18.91 6.07
N LEU A 423 -3.87 -19.05 6.69
CA LEU A 423 -2.77 -19.91 6.23
C LEU A 423 -3.12 -21.40 6.36
N VAL A 424 -3.74 -21.80 7.47
CA VAL A 424 -4.20 -23.17 7.69
C VAL A 424 -5.29 -23.56 6.68
N SER A 425 -6.18 -22.61 6.32
CA SER A 425 -7.24 -22.83 5.33
C SER A 425 -6.76 -23.13 3.90
N ILE A 426 -5.46 -22.95 3.60
CA ILE A 426 -4.88 -23.33 2.30
C ILE A 426 -5.05 -24.84 2.07
N TYR A 427 -4.99 -25.62 3.15
CA TYR A 427 -5.13 -27.06 3.16
C TYR A 427 -6.50 -27.49 3.69
N GLN A 428 -7.03 -28.59 3.13
CA GLN A 428 -8.32 -29.14 3.54
C GLN A 428 -8.27 -29.75 4.95
N THR A 429 -7.15 -30.41 5.30
CA THR A 429 -7.00 -31.10 6.58
C THR A 429 -5.89 -30.51 7.42
N ARG A 430 -6.21 -30.28 8.70
CA ARG A 430 -5.27 -29.74 9.71
C ARG A 430 -4.19 -30.73 10.10
N GLU A 431 -4.51 -32.03 10.03
CA GLU A 431 -3.60 -33.11 10.41
C GLU A 431 -2.26 -33.06 9.70
N VAL A 432 -2.24 -32.60 8.44
CA VAL A 432 -1.01 -32.50 7.66
C VAL A 432 -0.06 -31.47 8.27
N ILE A 433 -0.61 -30.33 8.71
CA ILE A 433 0.15 -29.27 9.37
C ILE A 433 0.60 -29.73 10.76
N ILE A 434 -0.29 -30.37 11.52
CA ILE A 434 0.03 -30.88 12.87
C ILE A 434 1.15 -31.93 12.81
N LYS A 435 1.11 -32.88 11.87
CA LYS A 435 2.18 -33.87 11.69
C LYS A 435 3.50 -33.21 11.30
N ALA A 436 3.48 -32.23 10.40
CA ALA A 436 4.69 -31.50 10.02
C ALA A 436 5.26 -30.68 11.19
N LEU A 437 4.39 -30.08 12.01
CA LEU A 437 4.75 -29.37 13.22
C LEU A 437 5.38 -30.28 14.27
N GLN A 438 4.81 -31.48 14.49
CA GLN A 438 5.40 -32.50 15.37
C GLN A 438 6.82 -32.90 14.91
N VAL A 439 7.02 -33.10 13.60
CA VAL A 439 8.34 -33.43 13.06
C VAL A 439 9.33 -32.28 13.27
N LEU A 440 8.94 -31.04 12.99
CA LEU A 440 9.81 -29.88 13.15
C LEU A 440 10.18 -29.65 14.63
N LEU A 441 9.20 -29.69 15.52
CA LEU A 441 9.45 -29.56 16.96
C LEU A 441 10.33 -30.70 17.47
N ALA A 442 10.12 -31.94 17.02
CA ALA A 442 11.01 -33.06 17.36
C ALA A 442 12.46 -32.79 16.98
N THR A 443 12.70 -32.34 15.74
CA THR A 443 14.05 -32.04 15.29
C THR A 443 14.71 -30.91 16.09
N ARG A 444 13.93 -29.93 16.54
CA ARG A 444 14.42 -28.85 17.40
C ARG A 444 14.75 -29.33 18.81
N LEU A 445 13.85 -30.09 19.43
CA LEU A 445 14.03 -30.62 20.79
C LEU A 445 15.24 -31.57 20.88
N LEU A 446 15.51 -32.36 19.83
CA LEU A 446 16.71 -33.21 19.76
C LEU A 446 18.01 -32.41 19.63
N ALA A 447 17.94 -31.18 19.11
CA ALA A 447 19.10 -30.30 18.93
C ALA A 447 19.34 -29.38 20.15
N VAL A 448 18.46 -29.41 21.17
CA VAL A 448 18.63 -28.62 22.40
C VAL A 448 19.81 -29.18 23.21
N LYS A 449 20.80 -28.33 23.45
CA LYS A 449 21.91 -28.62 24.38
C LYS A 449 21.47 -28.35 25.83
N ASP A 450 22.01 -29.12 26.78
CA ASP A 450 21.81 -28.96 28.24
C ASP A 450 20.35 -28.99 28.74
N TYR A 451 19.44 -29.60 27.97
CA TYR A 451 18.01 -29.67 28.29
C TYR A 451 17.33 -28.28 28.47
N ASP A 452 17.90 -27.19 27.94
CA ASP A 452 17.30 -25.85 28.00
C ASP A 452 16.23 -25.65 26.90
N ALA A 453 15.01 -26.13 27.18
CA ALA A 453 13.88 -26.07 26.25
C ALA A 453 12.93 -24.90 26.50
N VAL A 454 13.35 -23.81 27.16
CA VAL A 454 12.45 -22.70 27.55
C VAL A 454 11.77 -22.06 26.34
N LYS A 455 12.51 -21.86 25.23
CA LYS A 455 11.95 -21.28 24.00
C LYS A 455 10.90 -22.20 23.39
N GLU A 456 11.21 -23.48 23.28
CA GLU A 456 10.33 -24.50 22.70
C GLU A 456 9.04 -24.69 23.52
N ILE A 457 9.13 -24.63 24.86
CA ILE A 457 7.97 -24.65 25.76
C ILE A 457 7.04 -23.47 25.43
N ARG A 458 7.57 -22.24 25.39
CA ARG A 458 6.78 -21.05 25.05
C ARG A 458 6.11 -21.19 23.67
N THR A 459 6.85 -21.67 22.66
CA THR A 459 6.29 -21.86 21.32
C THR A 459 5.16 -22.88 21.32
N ILE A 460 5.30 -24.01 22.04
CA ILE A 460 4.24 -25.03 22.12
C ILE A 460 3.00 -24.49 22.83
N GLU A 461 3.16 -23.72 23.91
CA GLU A 461 2.04 -23.08 24.61
C GLU A 461 1.24 -22.12 23.70
N LEU A 462 1.93 -21.29 22.93
CA LEU A 462 1.28 -20.41 21.95
C LEU A 462 0.52 -21.21 20.87
N LEU A 463 1.11 -22.31 20.39
CA LEU A 463 0.48 -23.17 19.40
C LEU A 463 -0.75 -23.91 19.96
N LYS A 464 -0.79 -24.22 21.27
CA LYS A 464 -1.97 -24.80 21.94
C LYS A 464 -3.15 -23.86 21.94
N LEU A 465 -2.93 -22.56 22.11
CA LEU A 465 -4.00 -21.55 22.03
C LEU A 465 -4.68 -21.60 20.64
N ARG A 466 -3.95 -22.00 19.60
CA ARG A 466 -4.44 -22.09 18.23
C ARG A 466 -5.06 -23.43 17.85
N PHE A 467 -4.29 -24.51 17.97
CA PHE A 467 -4.69 -25.84 17.48
C PHE A 467 -5.44 -26.65 18.54
N GLY A 468 -5.49 -26.18 19.78
CA GLY A 468 -6.06 -26.90 20.90
C GLY A 468 -5.08 -27.90 21.52
N GLU A 469 -5.36 -28.25 22.77
CA GLU A 469 -4.50 -29.11 23.58
C GLU A 469 -4.45 -30.56 23.05
N GLN A 470 -5.56 -31.08 22.54
CA GLN A 470 -5.64 -32.45 22.03
C GLN A 470 -4.74 -32.67 20.80
N ALA A 471 -4.68 -31.70 19.89
CA ALA A 471 -3.88 -31.79 18.67
C ALA A 471 -2.36 -31.81 18.96
N LEU A 472 -1.94 -31.14 20.04
CA LEU A 472 -0.53 -30.99 20.42
C LEU A 472 -0.10 -31.87 21.59
N HIS A 473 -0.97 -32.76 22.06
CA HIS A 473 -0.66 -33.70 23.14
C HIS A 473 0.64 -34.50 22.89
N VAL A 474 0.94 -34.85 21.64
CA VAL A 474 2.19 -35.54 21.28
C VAL A 474 3.42 -34.69 21.63
N CYS A 475 3.38 -33.38 21.33
CA CYS A 475 4.46 -32.46 21.65
C CYS A 475 4.63 -32.28 23.17
N ASP A 476 3.54 -32.35 23.95
CA ASP A 476 3.61 -32.30 25.41
C ASP A 476 4.29 -33.50 26.01
N VAL A 477 4.03 -34.69 25.46
CA VAL A 477 4.73 -35.90 25.87
C VAL A 477 6.23 -35.77 25.55
N MET A 478 6.59 -35.18 24.41
CA MET A 478 7.99 -34.94 24.05
C MET A 478 8.70 -33.95 25.00
N LEU A 479 8.03 -32.86 25.41
CA LEU A 479 8.55 -31.94 26.41
C LEU A 479 8.72 -32.62 27.78
N LYS A 480 7.75 -33.45 28.16
CA LYS A 480 7.82 -34.24 29.39
C LYS A 480 8.97 -35.24 29.35
N ASP A 481 9.19 -35.89 28.21
CA ASP A 481 10.31 -36.81 28.01
C ASP A 481 11.65 -36.07 28.22
N MET A 482 11.81 -34.83 27.76
CA MET A 482 13.02 -34.05 28.02
C MET A 482 13.22 -33.75 29.51
N ALA A 483 12.17 -33.31 30.20
CA ALA A 483 12.23 -33.00 31.63
C ALA A 483 12.49 -34.26 32.48
N ASP A 484 11.86 -35.37 32.13
CA ASP A 484 12.07 -36.66 32.79
C ASP A 484 13.46 -37.22 32.46
N SER A 485 13.96 -37.03 31.23
CA SER A 485 15.32 -37.39 30.86
C SER A 485 16.36 -36.64 31.67
N LYS A 486 16.19 -35.33 31.89
CA LYS A 486 17.10 -34.55 32.75
C LYS A 486 17.14 -35.11 34.17
N ARG A 487 15.98 -35.41 34.75
CA ARG A 487 15.88 -36.00 36.10
C ARG A 487 16.52 -37.38 36.19
N ILE A 488 16.36 -38.19 35.14
CA ILE A 488 16.98 -39.52 35.04
C ILE A 488 18.49 -39.37 34.98
N ASP A 489 18.99 -38.48 34.10
CA ASP A 489 20.42 -38.24 33.91
C ASP A 489 21.07 -37.73 35.21
N ASP A 490 20.47 -36.73 35.87
CA ASP A 490 20.94 -36.20 37.16
C ASP A 490 21.03 -37.29 38.25
N HIS A 491 20.08 -38.22 38.26
CA HIS A 491 20.06 -39.31 39.24
C HIS A 491 21.12 -40.37 38.94
N VAL A 492 21.18 -40.86 37.70
CA VAL A 492 22.16 -41.87 37.27
C VAL A 492 23.58 -41.32 37.41
N GLN A 493 23.78 -40.04 37.09
CA GLN A 493 25.07 -39.37 37.22
C GLN A 493 25.49 -39.14 38.67
N GLY A 494 24.51 -39.10 39.60
CA GLY A 494 24.77 -39.12 41.04
C GLY A 494 25.35 -40.44 41.53
N ASP A 495 24.94 -41.56 40.94
CA ASP A 495 25.37 -42.91 41.29
C ASP A 495 26.68 -43.32 40.57
N ILE A 496 26.81 -42.95 39.29
CA ILE A 496 27.99 -43.18 38.46
C ILE A 496 28.44 -41.85 37.87
N LYS A 497 29.69 -41.43 38.12
CA LYS A 497 30.32 -40.35 37.35
C LYS A 497 30.63 -40.85 35.94
N SER A 498 29.60 -40.95 35.10
CA SER A 498 29.72 -41.37 33.70
C SER A 498 30.06 -40.16 32.82
N SER A 499 30.61 -40.38 31.63
CA SER A 499 30.83 -39.33 30.64
C SER A 499 29.70 -39.27 29.60
N VAL A 500 28.60 -39.99 29.83
CA VAL A 500 27.52 -40.19 28.86
C VAL A 500 26.27 -39.50 29.38
N HIS A 501 25.75 -38.55 28.61
CA HIS A 501 24.51 -37.83 28.92
C HIS A 501 23.47 -38.13 27.85
N PRO A 502 22.62 -39.17 28.02
CA PRO A 502 21.64 -39.52 27.01
C PRO A 502 20.33 -38.76 27.17
N LEU A 503 19.77 -38.35 26.04
CA LEU A 503 18.39 -37.91 25.95
C LEU A 503 17.45 -39.13 25.79
N VAL A 504 16.76 -39.49 26.88
CA VAL A 504 15.83 -40.62 26.92
C VAL A 504 14.45 -40.20 26.41
N ILE A 505 14.03 -40.77 25.27
CA ILE A 505 12.80 -40.40 24.56
C ILE A 505 11.81 -41.57 24.39
N SER A 506 10.51 -41.28 24.35
CA SER A 506 9.45 -42.27 24.17
C SER A 506 9.24 -42.65 22.70
N LYS A 507 9.51 -43.91 22.33
CA LYS A 507 9.42 -44.40 20.93
C LYS A 507 8.09 -44.10 20.21
N MET A 508 6.95 -44.11 20.90
CA MET A 508 5.62 -43.99 20.28
C MET A 508 5.22 -42.55 19.95
N PHE A 509 5.81 -41.56 20.62
CA PHE A 509 5.40 -40.15 20.51
C PHE A 509 6.37 -39.32 19.68
N TRP A 510 7.60 -39.81 19.48
CA TRP A 510 8.57 -39.17 18.61
C TRP A 510 8.41 -39.64 17.16
N PRO A 511 8.72 -38.80 16.16
CA PRO A 511 8.76 -39.22 14.77
C PRO A 511 9.69 -40.41 14.56
N ASN A 512 9.47 -41.18 13.49
CA ASN A 512 10.29 -42.35 13.20
C ASN A 512 11.72 -41.93 12.85
N ILE A 513 12.63 -42.06 13.82
CA ILE A 513 14.06 -41.84 13.64
C ILE A 513 14.66 -43.16 13.13
N PRO A 514 15.30 -43.17 11.95
CA PRO A 514 15.94 -44.37 11.44
C PRO A 514 17.08 -44.79 12.39
N GLY A 515 16.98 -45.99 12.94
CA GLY A 515 18.05 -46.57 13.73
C GLY A 515 19.26 -46.93 12.87
N THR A 516 20.46 -46.81 13.44
CA THR A 516 21.71 -47.27 12.82
C THR A 516 22.09 -48.62 13.42
N SER A 517 22.64 -49.53 12.61
CA SER A 517 23.19 -50.82 13.06
C SER A 517 24.66 -50.72 13.50
N LEU A 518 25.09 -49.55 13.99
CA LEU A 518 26.48 -49.29 14.35
C LEU A 518 26.90 -50.21 15.50
N VAL A 519 27.94 -51.00 15.27
CA VAL A 519 28.64 -51.72 16.35
C VAL A 519 29.69 -50.79 16.93
N LEU A 520 29.55 -50.45 18.21
CA LEU A 520 30.48 -49.55 18.88
C LEU A 520 31.79 -50.26 19.26
N PRO A 521 32.93 -49.57 19.14
CA PRO A 521 34.21 -50.02 19.68
C PRO A 521 34.22 -50.11 21.22
N PRO A 522 35.22 -50.78 21.82
CA PRO A 522 35.15 -51.26 23.20
C PRO A 522 35.12 -50.16 24.28
N LYS A 523 35.75 -49.00 24.09
CA LYS A 523 35.71 -47.91 25.09
C LYS A 523 34.33 -47.26 25.11
N LEU A 524 33.80 -46.89 23.94
CA LEU A 524 32.45 -46.35 23.82
C LEU A 524 31.38 -47.34 24.29
N LEU A 525 31.54 -48.62 23.95
CA LEU A 525 30.62 -49.67 24.38
C LEU A 525 30.60 -49.85 25.90
N LYS A 526 31.77 -49.81 26.56
CA LYS A 526 31.87 -49.88 28.03
C LYS A 526 31.18 -48.69 28.68
N ALA A 527 31.44 -47.47 28.22
CA ALA A 527 30.81 -46.27 28.75
C ALA A 527 29.28 -46.32 28.62
N GLN A 528 28.76 -46.79 27.48
CA GLN A 528 27.32 -46.98 27.28
C GLN A 528 26.74 -48.09 28.17
N ALA A 529 27.44 -49.23 28.30
CA ALA A 529 26.98 -50.36 29.12
C ALA A 529 26.97 -50.03 30.63
N GLU A 530 27.94 -49.26 31.10
CA GLU A 530 27.98 -48.76 32.48
C GLU A 530 26.78 -47.86 32.78
N TYR A 531 26.48 -46.93 31.87
CA TYR A 531 25.29 -46.09 31.99
C TYR A 531 24.00 -46.92 31.93
N GLU A 532 23.89 -47.86 30.99
CA GLU A 532 22.71 -48.72 30.86
C GLU A 532 22.47 -49.58 32.11
N ALA A 533 23.53 -50.10 32.73
CA ALA A 533 23.43 -50.87 33.96
C ALA A 533 22.90 -50.04 35.13
N ALA A 534 23.38 -48.80 35.32
CA ALA A 534 22.84 -47.91 36.34
C ALA A 534 21.41 -47.46 36.03
N PHE A 535 21.10 -47.16 34.77
CA PHE A 535 19.74 -46.85 34.36
C PHE A 535 18.77 -48.01 34.68
N HIS A 536 19.18 -49.25 34.43
CA HIS A 536 18.35 -50.43 34.72
C HIS A 536 18.18 -50.66 36.23
N GLN A 537 19.15 -50.29 37.07
CA GLN A 537 18.97 -50.29 38.53
C GLN A 537 17.92 -49.28 38.97
N PHE A 538 17.91 -48.08 38.37
CA PHE A 538 16.91 -47.06 38.65
C PHE A 538 15.52 -47.38 38.07
N LYS A 539 15.47 -47.98 36.87
CA LYS A 539 14.25 -48.33 36.12
C LYS A 539 14.31 -49.79 35.64
N PRO A 540 14.00 -50.77 36.52
CA PRO A 540 14.12 -52.20 36.20
C PRO A 540 13.10 -52.68 35.16
N ASP A 541 12.03 -51.93 34.92
CA ASP A 541 10.99 -52.22 33.94
C ASP A 541 11.33 -51.76 32.51
N LYS A 542 12.48 -51.08 32.33
CA LYS A 542 12.86 -50.44 31.06
C LYS A 542 14.26 -50.84 30.61
N HIS A 543 14.44 -50.86 29.28
CA HIS A 543 15.72 -51.06 28.61
C HIS A 543 15.98 -49.91 27.65
N LEU A 544 17.25 -49.51 27.52
CA LEU A 544 17.65 -48.45 26.63
C LEU A 544 17.95 -49.01 25.24
N ARG A 545 17.61 -48.23 24.21
CA ARG A 545 18.07 -48.47 22.85
C ARG A 545 18.71 -47.19 22.34
N PHE A 546 20.03 -47.18 22.26
CA PHE A 546 20.78 -46.02 21.78
C PHE A 546 20.54 -45.81 20.28
N LEU A 547 20.37 -44.54 19.89
CA LEU A 547 20.24 -44.08 18.51
C LEU A 547 21.52 -43.36 18.12
N HIS A 548 22.54 -44.11 17.73
CA HIS A 548 23.90 -43.58 17.52
C HIS A 548 24.02 -42.57 16.37
N SER A 549 23.07 -42.52 15.43
CA SER A 549 23.06 -41.54 14.34
C SER A 549 22.83 -40.10 14.80
N LEU A 550 22.23 -39.89 15.97
CA LEU A 550 21.89 -38.57 16.51
C LEU A 550 22.78 -38.14 17.69
N GLY A 551 23.75 -38.97 18.08
CA GLY A 551 24.65 -38.62 19.17
C GLY A 551 25.66 -37.54 18.76
N GLU A 552 26.16 -36.83 19.76
CA GLU A 552 27.30 -35.91 19.67
C GLU A 552 28.35 -36.39 20.68
N VAL A 553 29.61 -36.47 20.26
CA VAL A 553 30.71 -36.92 21.10
C VAL A 553 31.80 -35.87 21.08
N HIS A 554 32.13 -35.33 22.26
CA HIS A 554 33.29 -34.47 22.45
C HIS A 554 34.52 -35.35 22.64
N LEU A 555 35.51 -35.22 21.76
CA LEU A 555 36.74 -36.00 21.76
C LEU A 555 37.94 -35.06 21.92
N SER A 556 38.89 -35.47 22.76
CA SER A 556 40.23 -34.91 22.79
C SER A 556 41.20 -36.00 22.37
N ILE A 557 41.91 -35.77 21.25
CA ILE A 557 42.87 -36.69 20.68
C ILE A 557 44.27 -36.15 20.94
N GLU A 558 45.04 -36.86 21.74
CA GLU A 558 46.45 -36.56 21.97
C GLU A 558 47.30 -37.30 20.93
N LEU A 559 47.87 -36.55 19.98
CA LEU A 559 48.87 -37.02 19.02
C LEU A 559 50.28 -36.64 19.51
N GLU A 560 51.34 -37.13 18.86
CA GLU A 560 52.73 -36.88 19.30
C GLU A 560 53.11 -35.39 19.24
N ASP A 561 52.53 -34.64 18.30
CA ASP A 561 52.84 -33.24 18.05
C ASP A 561 51.78 -32.25 18.56
N ARG A 562 50.52 -32.68 18.73
CA ARG A 562 49.39 -31.80 19.06
C ARG A 562 48.22 -32.51 19.74
N VAL A 563 47.40 -31.74 20.42
CA VAL A 563 46.11 -32.17 20.94
C VAL A 563 45.01 -31.59 20.04
N VAL A 564 44.12 -32.45 19.55
CA VAL A 564 43.01 -32.08 18.67
C VAL A 564 41.69 -32.31 19.40
N GLU A 565 41.02 -31.22 19.77
CA GLU A 565 39.68 -31.25 20.35
C GLU A 565 38.62 -31.08 19.26
N VAL A 566 37.66 -32.00 19.19
CA VAL A 566 36.59 -31.97 18.18
C VAL A 566 35.25 -32.44 18.72
N GLU A 567 34.19 -31.87 18.16
CA GLU A 567 32.83 -32.38 18.21
C GLU A 567 32.61 -33.32 17.03
N ALA A 568 32.38 -34.60 17.31
CA ALA A 568 32.29 -35.64 16.30
C ALA A 568 31.03 -36.49 16.48
N ASN A 569 30.50 -37.02 15.38
CA ASN A 569 29.41 -37.99 15.43
C ASN A 569 29.92 -39.33 15.99
N PRO A 570 29.07 -40.17 16.62
CA PRO A 570 29.47 -41.47 17.14
C PRO A 570 30.15 -42.38 16.13
N ILE A 571 29.81 -42.28 14.83
CA ILE A 571 30.50 -43.00 13.76
C ILE A 571 31.95 -42.49 13.60
N GLN A 572 32.15 -41.18 13.56
CA GLN A 572 33.48 -40.56 13.47
C GLN A 572 34.32 -40.88 14.70
N ALA A 573 33.72 -40.84 15.89
CA ALA A 573 34.35 -41.26 17.15
C ALA A 573 34.76 -42.74 17.14
N SER A 574 33.89 -43.59 16.59
CA SER A 574 34.17 -45.03 16.49
C SER A 574 35.32 -45.33 15.52
N ILE A 575 35.40 -44.59 14.41
CA ILE A 575 36.50 -44.73 13.45
C ILE A 575 37.83 -44.45 14.15
N ILE A 576 37.95 -43.31 14.85
CA ILE A 576 39.24 -42.94 15.46
C ILE A 576 39.65 -43.87 16.60
N GLU A 577 38.71 -44.41 17.38
CA GLU A 577 39.02 -45.43 18.39
C GLU A 577 39.60 -46.72 17.78
N LEU A 578 39.16 -47.11 16.57
CA LEU A 578 39.76 -48.27 15.87
C LEU A 578 41.19 -47.96 15.41
N PHE A 579 41.45 -46.72 14.98
CA PHE A 579 42.81 -46.29 14.61
C PHE A 579 43.78 -46.25 15.79
N GLU A 580 43.28 -46.11 17.02
CA GLU A 580 44.10 -46.26 18.23
C GLU A 580 44.63 -47.70 18.41
N GLN A 581 43.89 -48.70 17.93
CA GLN A 581 44.31 -50.12 18.04
C GLN A 581 45.27 -50.53 16.93
N LYS A 582 45.12 -49.94 15.74
CA LYS A 582 45.91 -50.27 14.55
C LYS A 582 46.04 -49.04 13.66
N ASN A 583 47.28 -48.69 13.30
CA ASN A 583 47.56 -47.44 12.59
C ASN A 583 47.14 -47.43 11.11
N VAL A 584 46.84 -48.59 10.51
CA VAL A 584 46.44 -48.72 9.10
C VAL A 584 45.23 -49.63 8.97
N TRP A 585 44.16 -49.12 8.36
CA TRP A 585 42.91 -49.86 8.15
C TRP A 585 42.45 -49.80 6.70
N THR A 586 41.87 -50.89 6.21
CA THR A 586 41.19 -50.88 4.89
C THR A 586 39.69 -50.61 5.05
N LEU A 587 39.05 -50.10 4.00
CA LEU A 587 37.60 -49.83 4.01
C LEU A 587 36.76 -51.10 4.27
N ALA A 588 37.23 -52.26 3.78
CA ALA A 588 36.56 -53.54 4.01
C ALA A 588 36.64 -53.98 5.48
N GLU A 589 37.81 -53.81 6.11
CA GLU A 589 38.02 -54.12 7.53
C GLU A 589 37.15 -53.21 8.43
N LEU A 590 37.12 -51.90 8.15
CA LEU A 590 36.29 -50.94 8.90
C LEU A 590 34.79 -51.21 8.75
N ARG A 591 34.37 -51.66 7.56
CA ARG A 591 32.99 -52.06 7.30
C ARG A 591 32.60 -53.28 8.09
N GLU A 592 33.47 -54.29 8.15
CA GLU A 592 33.23 -55.51 8.92
C GLU A 592 33.18 -55.23 10.42
N SER A 593 34.05 -54.36 10.92
CA SER A 593 34.11 -54.03 12.35
C SER A 593 32.93 -53.17 12.83
N LEU A 594 32.53 -52.14 12.07
CA LEU A 594 31.49 -51.18 12.49
C LEU A 594 30.08 -51.55 11.98
N GLN A 595 29.97 -52.45 10.99
CA GLN A 595 28.71 -52.84 10.32
C GLN A 595 27.92 -51.66 9.73
N VAL A 596 28.64 -50.68 9.16
CA VAL A 596 28.07 -49.47 8.55
C VAL A 596 28.18 -49.53 7.01
N THR A 597 27.38 -48.72 6.31
CA THR A 597 27.48 -48.55 4.86
C THR A 597 28.79 -47.86 4.47
N GLU A 598 29.33 -48.22 3.30
CA GLU A 598 30.60 -47.67 2.81
C GLU A 598 30.56 -46.16 2.57
N ALA A 599 29.39 -45.60 2.25
CA ALA A 599 29.23 -44.15 2.05
C ALA A 599 29.51 -43.37 3.34
N LEU A 600 28.84 -43.74 4.44
CA LEU A 600 29.01 -43.07 5.74
C LEU A 600 30.44 -43.23 6.29
N LEU A 601 31.09 -44.37 6.02
CA LEU A 601 32.49 -44.58 6.40
C LEU A 601 33.44 -43.68 5.62
N LYS A 602 33.23 -43.52 4.31
CA LYS A 602 34.03 -42.60 3.49
C LYS A 602 33.86 -41.16 3.95
N ASP A 603 32.62 -40.72 4.17
CA ASP A 603 32.33 -39.36 4.66
C ASP A 603 33.03 -39.11 6.02
N GLY A 604 33.01 -40.10 6.92
CA GLY A 604 33.71 -40.02 8.21
C GLY A 604 35.24 -39.99 8.08
N LEU A 605 35.83 -40.78 7.17
CA LEU A 605 37.27 -40.81 6.92
C LEU A 605 37.77 -39.55 6.24
N GLU A 606 37.00 -39.01 5.28
CA GLU A 606 37.27 -37.73 4.63
C GLU A 606 37.21 -36.58 5.64
N TRP A 607 36.23 -36.59 6.56
CA TRP A 607 36.16 -35.59 7.63
C TRP A 607 37.43 -35.60 8.51
N TRP A 608 37.94 -36.78 8.88
CA TRP A 608 39.19 -36.90 9.64
C TRP A 608 40.45 -36.55 8.83
N ARG A 609 40.42 -36.76 7.51
CA ARG A 609 41.45 -36.29 6.59
C ARG A 609 41.51 -34.77 6.56
N ASP A 610 40.34 -34.12 6.47
CA ASP A 610 40.23 -32.66 6.45
C ASP A 610 40.70 -32.05 7.80
N LYS A 611 40.60 -32.80 8.90
CA LYS A 611 41.20 -32.45 10.21
C LYS A 611 42.70 -32.78 10.31
N GLY A 612 43.30 -33.35 9.27
CA GLY A 612 44.72 -33.69 9.22
C GLY A 612 45.13 -34.84 10.15
N VAL A 613 44.19 -35.72 10.53
CA VAL A 613 44.41 -36.88 11.42
C VAL A 613 44.62 -38.17 10.62
N LEU A 614 43.94 -38.31 9.47
CA LEU A 614 44.05 -39.49 8.61
C LEU A 614 44.58 -39.13 7.22
N LYS A 615 45.32 -40.06 6.59
CA LYS A 615 45.78 -39.97 5.20
C LYS A 615 45.26 -41.14 4.38
N ASP A 616 44.78 -40.84 3.17
CA ASP A 616 44.41 -41.85 2.18
C ASP A 616 45.67 -42.35 1.46
N LEU A 617 45.96 -43.65 1.56
CA LEU A 617 47.07 -44.31 0.85
C LEU A 617 46.62 -44.93 -0.48
N GLY A 618 45.36 -44.73 -0.88
CA GLY A 618 44.77 -45.23 -2.12
C GLY A 618 44.05 -46.58 -1.98
N LYS A 619 43.29 -46.96 -3.02
CA LYS A 619 42.32 -48.08 -3.03
C LYS A 619 42.86 -49.45 -2.56
N ALA A 620 44.17 -49.69 -2.63
CA ALA A 620 44.79 -50.96 -2.26
C ALA A 620 45.54 -50.92 -0.92
N SER A 621 45.89 -49.73 -0.41
CA SER A 621 46.75 -49.57 0.78
C SER A 621 46.02 -49.02 2.01
N GLY A 622 44.78 -48.58 1.85
CA GLY A 622 43.90 -48.20 2.97
C GLY A 622 44.16 -46.80 3.51
N TRP A 623 43.69 -46.54 4.72
CA TRP A 623 43.81 -45.29 5.44
C TRP A 623 44.83 -45.44 6.56
N LYS A 624 45.65 -44.41 6.80
CA LYS A 624 46.68 -44.40 7.84
C LYS A 624 46.49 -43.24 8.81
N LEU A 625 46.72 -43.51 10.09
CA LEU A 625 46.81 -42.50 11.16
C LEU A 625 48.10 -41.68 11.03
N LEU A 626 47.98 -40.36 11.08
CA LEU A 626 49.09 -39.42 11.12
C LEU A 626 49.35 -38.98 12.57
N GLU A 627 50.38 -39.52 13.19
CA GLU A 627 50.81 -39.14 14.56
C GLU A 627 51.54 -37.79 14.60
N VAL A 628 52.12 -37.38 13.46
CA VAL A 628 52.73 -36.05 13.26
C VAL A 628 52.11 -35.42 12.03
N ALA A 629 51.77 -34.13 12.10
CA ALA A 629 51.31 -33.36 10.97
C ALA A 629 52.37 -33.38 9.85
N GLU A 630 52.00 -33.86 8.66
CA GLU A 630 52.81 -33.56 7.48
C GLU A 630 52.72 -32.05 7.27
N GLY A 631 53.87 -31.36 7.31
CA GLY A 631 53.92 -29.94 6.96
C GLY A 631 53.33 -29.77 5.56
N GLU A 632 52.54 -28.70 5.35
CA GLU A 632 51.97 -28.35 4.05
C GLU A 632 53.08 -28.37 3.00
N GLU A 633 53.17 -29.44 2.21
CA GLU A 633 53.96 -29.43 0.98
C GLU A 633 53.25 -28.46 0.03
N ALA A 634 53.94 -27.35 -0.23
CA ALA A 634 53.51 -26.17 -0.97
C ALA A 634 53.05 -26.41 -2.42
#